data_AF-A0A4Y9ZUX2-F1
#
_entry.id   AF-A0A4Y9ZUX2-F1
#
_cell.length_a   1.000
_cell.length_b   1.000
_cell.length_c   1.000
_cell.angle_alpha   90.00
_cell.angle_beta   90.00
_cell.angle_gamma   90.00
#
_symmetry.space_group_name_H-M   'P 1'
#
loop_
_entity.id
_entity.type
_entity.pdbx_description
1 polymer ?
#
loop_
_entity_poly.entity_id
_entity_poly.type
_entity_poly.pdbx_seq_one_letter_code
_entity_poly.pdbx_strand_id
1 'polypeptide(L)'
;MADIDTTLESIQPPDTLLAQLKPDPSISVAEFLTWHQPDQPGSRKWNLPTQEWYSQSLPTAHPTTVHDLTLPSSKLCENLDSDLRKAVLAGDQSVQHPTTNGVYLPLWITRAWKWANVLVQKQTFWDMQLKWVERTAEEEEWVIEFKEYVTKAILKSPWHSGLAPIERGAVSTTTLAWNLLSTKWLNDESVDSLLEVVRTENNKLDAGVAIARTALADDIIKVVPSGWAYASWGQKLASGEVKKLLMPFNVDNIHWIAAEVDATNSIVNIGDSAPHVIKRYLPNITKRILQWLEPWNPRKPAKMRGFYYACCINIGTASGDPIMDTDSFALHLHGLLEKLSDEAQDLEAERQDIAYQTDSDGDCDKTVGLGKVSTGMVWDLKPAVSRVGREQAPDPGAMTKTKTSIQKKHKKPKVERPSQAKKAPTREKQGSKSEIVKAVINAVPPWFTDDDFVKFKKKVIKLDPKAEFSSRDPRLVRCGRCGKWTEVRYKNSMDRFKEHRQLKRCQATKIDQPSLSVFFPKSSPAKPKSEPSHPCPGLGYTTDPHITIYLTRTAAPCGGVPHRSTLKVQVLRQAARMPPHPGLSKRCNVLKPEALQKRILAAERAQAKWINDHFIGAVFSAKCLHHAAPSLDSRLISPCAACISILGLKVFRNALRRPMPFRKNAKFTPKTYRNELLGKAFQRHTDVQELMEMDEGQSHWLVFAKRGASGRYKNQAAFLGMMEAIMKIEDRRFRGKGLMNMKYDAEFDSICTNIALISPQAYRILQAEYGGRTLRSIQIIQQKHGRFQPGIIAQNVDAVLQWAKDLNYHGPLLLAVDDTKITIGLRSYRDGPQWKVGGMHGAVVPFTRYPELIKLRETKREDLADKTRLWLAGIPLPGIPPKIVATMPIHSKVAKAELRRWHTLVEERLQERGLHHISYNVDGVSIECGLTHDIQDEASVVRPPTEAASDLSAEYMCIMMADHRGIHSWAW
;
A
#
# COMPACT_ATOMS: atom_id res chain seq x y z
N MET A 1 -32.79 12.32 19.78
CA MET A 1 -32.32 11.91 18.43
C MET A 1 -33.13 12.56 17.31
N ALA A 2 -34.48 12.59 17.37
CA ALA A 2 -35.32 13.26 16.37
C ALA A 2 -34.95 14.74 16.09
N ASP A 3 -34.50 15.50 17.10
CA ASP A 3 -34.15 16.92 16.99
C ASP A 3 -32.86 17.20 16.17
N ILE A 4 -31.90 16.26 16.23
CA ILE A 4 -30.62 16.38 15.49
C ILE A 4 -30.81 16.05 14.01
N ASP A 5 -31.63 15.05 13.70
CA ASP A 5 -31.89 14.66 12.31
C ASP A 5 -32.73 15.76 11.61
N THR A 6 -33.69 16.37 12.33
CA THR A 6 -34.41 17.58 11.86
C THR A 6 -33.47 18.77 11.63
N THR A 7 -32.50 18.98 12.53
CA THR A 7 -31.48 20.04 12.38
C THR A 7 -30.57 19.75 11.18
N LEU A 8 -30.16 18.51 10.95
CA LEU A 8 -29.36 18.13 9.78
C LEU A 8 -30.13 18.31 8.47
N GLU A 9 -31.42 18.01 8.44
CA GLU A 9 -32.26 18.25 7.26
C GLU A 9 -32.34 19.75 6.90
N SER A 10 -32.32 20.64 7.91
CA SER A 10 -32.34 22.10 7.72
C SER A 10 -31.04 22.71 7.17
N ILE A 11 -29.91 22.00 7.26
CA ILE A 11 -28.59 22.49 6.78
C ILE A 11 -28.48 22.25 5.26
N GLN A 12 -29.21 23.02 4.45
CA GLN A 12 -29.14 22.94 2.97
C GLN A 12 -28.48 24.19 2.38
N PRO A 13 -27.78 24.07 1.23
CA PRO A 13 -27.35 25.22 0.46
C PRO A 13 -28.55 26.06 0.00
N PRO A 14 -28.39 27.37 -0.25
CA PRO A 14 -29.42 28.19 -0.87
C PRO A 14 -29.91 27.58 -2.20
N ASP A 15 -31.22 27.61 -2.45
CA ASP A 15 -31.82 26.99 -3.65
C ASP A 15 -31.23 27.52 -4.97
N THR A 16 -30.89 28.81 -5.00
CA THR A 16 -30.24 29.48 -6.14
C THR A 16 -28.87 28.89 -6.45
N LEU A 17 -28.08 28.57 -5.42
CA LEU A 17 -26.77 27.93 -5.55
C LEU A 17 -26.92 26.44 -5.88
N LEU A 18 -27.90 25.77 -5.25
CA LEU A 18 -28.18 24.36 -5.49
C LEU A 18 -28.59 24.10 -6.94
N ALA A 19 -29.40 24.99 -7.53
CA ALA A 19 -29.80 24.93 -8.94
C ALA A 19 -28.60 25.07 -9.90
N GLN A 20 -27.61 25.90 -9.56
CA GLN A 20 -26.38 26.02 -10.35
C GLN A 20 -25.47 24.78 -10.23
N LEU A 21 -25.48 24.11 -9.07
CA LEU A 21 -24.68 22.91 -8.82
C LEU A 21 -25.32 21.60 -9.31
N LYS A 22 -26.62 21.62 -9.61
CA LYS A 22 -27.41 20.47 -10.08
C LYS A 22 -28.07 20.81 -11.43
N PRO A 23 -27.32 20.78 -12.54
CA PRO A 23 -27.92 20.90 -13.86
C PRO A 23 -28.99 19.83 -14.07
N ASP A 24 -30.04 20.18 -14.82
CA ASP A 24 -31.11 19.25 -15.17
C ASP A 24 -30.50 18.03 -15.90
N PRO A 25 -30.80 16.79 -15.48
CA PRO A 25 -30.23 15.57 -16.09
C PRO A 25 -30.54 15.42 -17.59
N SER A 26 -31.55 16.12 -18.11
CA SER A 26 -32.01 16.05 -19.50
C SER A 26 -31.28 17.00 -20.46
N ILE A 27 -30.48 17.96 -19.96
CA ILE A 27 -29.68 18.82 -20.85
C ILE A 27 -28.67 17.99 -21.64
N SER A 28 -28.29 18.48 -22.81
CA SER A 28 -27.35 17.77 -23.68
C SER A 28 -25.96 17.67 -23.05
N VAL A 29 -25.18 16.65 -23.42
CA VAL A 29 -23.77 16.53 -23.02
C VAL A 29 -22.99 17.78 -23.44
N ALA A 30 -23.28 18.35 -24.61
CA ALA A 30 -22.65 19.59 -25.07
C ALA A 30 -22.90 20.76 -24.09
N GLU A 31 -24.15 21.01 -23.72
CA GLU A 31 -24.50 22.06 -22.77
C GLU A 31 -23.93 21.78 -21.38
N PHE A 32 -23.98 20.53 -20.93
CA PHE A 32 -23.43 20.09 -19.65
C PHE A 32 -21.92 20.32 -19.54
N LEU A 33 -21.15 20.05 -20.61
CA LEU A 33 -19.70 20.29 -20.62
C LEU A 33 -19.35 21.78 -20.59
N THR A 34 -20.25 22.65 -21.09
CA THR A 34 -20.09 24.11 -20.97
C THR A 34 -20.63 24.67 -19.65
N TRP A 35 -21.23 23.83 -18.80
CA TRP A 35 -21.81 24.25 -17.53
C TRP A 35 -20.73 24.75 -16.57
N HIS A 36 -21.01 25.87 -15.89
CA HIS A 36 -20.03 26.49 -15.00
C HIS A 36 -19.71 25.59 -13.80
N GLN A 37 -18.42 25.35 -13.58
CA GLN A 37 -17.90 24.61 -12.42
C GLN A 37 -17.11 25.54 -11.48
N PRO A 38 -17.06 25.23 -10.18
CA PRO A 38 -16.29 26.00 -9.22
C PRO A 38 -14.78 25.77 -9.38
N ASP A 39 -13.99 26.77 -8.99
CA ASP A 39 -12.54 26.68 -9.06
C ASP A 39 -12.01 25.63 -8.07
N GLN A 40 -11.09 24.78 -8.53
CA GLN A 40 -10.38 23.79 -7.69
C GLN A 40 -8.89 24.12 -7.55
N PRO A 41 -8.51 25.25 -6.92
CA PRO A 41 -7.12 25.56 -6.65
C PRO A 41 -6.63 24.56 -5.60
N GLY A 42 -5.63 23.74 -5.94
CA GLY A 42 -5.08 22.70 -5.05
C GLY A 42 -4.95 23.19 -3.60
N SER A 43 -5.74 22.58 -2.70
CA SER A 43 -5.98 23.09 -1.34
C SER A 43 -4.69 23.16 -0.51
N ARG A 44 -4.27 24.33 -0.04
CA ARG A 44 -3.03 24.49 0.77
C ARG A 44 -3.01 23.74 2.12
N LYS A 45 -4.12 23.10 2.50
CA LYS A 45 -4.38 22.47 3.80
C LYS A 45 -4.45 20.92 3.72
N TRP A 46 -3.73 20.27 2.80
CA TRP A 46 -3.79 18.82 2.53
C TRP A 46 -3.62 17.87 3.73
N ASN A 47 -3.13 18.35 4.88
CA ASN A 47 -2.80 17.53 6.05
C ASN A 47 -3.66 17.82 7.30
N LEU A 48 -4.69 18.67 7.22
CA LEU A 48 -5.58 18.90 8.36
C LEU A 48 -6.59 17.74 8.49
N PRO A 49 -6.70 17.10 9.67
CA PRO A 49 -7.77 16.16 9.96
C PRO A 49 -9.14 16.80 9.74
N THR A 50 -10.12 16.03 9.24
CA THR A 50 -11.47 16.52 8.91
C THR A 50 -12.14 17.26 10.08
N GLN A 51 -11.87 16.85 11.33
CA GLN A 51 -12.42 17.48 12.52
C GLN A 51 -11.89 18.90 12.74
N GLU A 52 -10.66 19.19 12.32
CA GLU A 52 -10.04 20.52 12.47
C GLU A 52 -10.55 21.54 11.42
N TRP A 53 -11.33 21.08 10.44
CA TRP A 53 -11.99 21.96 9.46
C TRP A 53 -13.21 22.64 10.04
N TYR A 54 -13.88 22.02 11.00
CA TYR A 54 -15.03 22.57 11.69
C TYR A 54 -14.60 23.56 12.77
N SER A 55 -15.45 24.55 13.03
CA SER A 55 -15.20 25.58 14.04
C SER A 55 -16.48 26.03 14.72
N GLN A 56 -16.38 26.31 16.02
CA GLN A 56 -17.40 26.99 16.82
C GLN A 56 -17.54 28.49 16.48
N SER A 57 -16.69 29.03 15.61
CA SER A 57 -16.79 30.43 15.17
C SER A 57 -18.01 30.61 14.25
N LEU A 58 -18.64 31.78 14.28
CA LEU A 58 -19.70 32.12 13.34
C LEU A 58 -19.16 32.22 11.89
N PRO A 59 -19.97 31.91 10.87
CA PRO A 59 -19.58 32.11 9.46
C PRO A 59 -19.25 33.59 9.18
N THR A 60 -18.17 33.83 8.45
CA THR A 60 -17.70 35.17 8.06
C THR A 60 -17.86 35.45 6.57
N ALA A 61 -18.19 34.44 5.76
CA ALA A 61 -18.42 34.56 4.33
C ALA A 61 -19.58 33.66 3.91
N HIS A 62 -20.41 34.13 2.98
CA HIS A 62 -21.58 33.42 2.49
C HIS A 62 -21.53 33.38 0.96
N PRO A 63 -21.01 32.31 0.35
CA PRO A 63 -21.00 32.19 -1.10
C PRO A 63 -22.42 32.05 -1.62
N THR A 64 -22.79 32.82 -2.64
CA THR A 64 -24.14 32.83 -3.22
C THR A 64 -24.16 32.31 -4.64
N THR A 65 -23.02 32.30 -5.33
CA THR A 65 -22.87 31.79 -6.70
C THR A 65 -21.78 30.72 -6.79
N VAL A 66 -21.77 29.93 -7.88
CA VAL A 66 -20.73 28.91 -8.11
C VAL A 66 -19.34 29.53 -8.28
N HIS A 67 -19.23 30.77 -8.75
CA HIS A 67 -17.95 31.47 -8.88
C HIS A 67 -17.33 31.84 -7.53
N ASP A 68 -18.16 31.99 -6.49
CA ASP A 68 -17.69 32.27 -5.13
C ASP A 68 -17.26 30.99 -4.40
N LEU A 69 -17.51 29.82 -4.98
CA LEU A 69 -17.15 28.53 -4.40
C LEU A 69 -15.73 28.14 -4.80
N THR A 70 -14.89 27.96 -3.79
CA THR A 70 -13.63 27.23 -3.92
C THR A 70 -13.86 25.77 -3.53
N LEU A 71 -13.61 24.83 -4.44
CA LEU A 71 -13.82 23.40 -4.21
C LEU A 71 -12.59 22.76 -3.54
N PRO A 72 -12.73 22.06 -2.40
CA PRO A 72 -11.68 21.22 -1.83
C PRO A 72 -11.36 19.98 -2.70
N SER A 73 -10.44 19.13 -2.26
CA SER A 73 -10.21 17.85 -2.94
C SER A 73 -11.41 16.91 -2.78
N SER A 74 -11.69 16.09 -3.80
CA SER A 74 -12.82 15.13 -3.78
C SER A 74 -12.90 14.30 -2.51
N LYS A 75 -11.75 13.76 -2.07
CA LYS A 75 -11.68 12.94 -0.85
C LYS A 75 -12.05 13.71 0.41
N LEU A 76 -11.69 14.99 0.47
CA LEU A 76 -12.02 15.85 1.60
C LEU A 76 -13.50 16.24 1.58
N CYS A 77 -14.09 16.49 0.42
CA CYS A 77 -15.53 16.75 0.30
C CYS A 77 -16.38 15.58 0.83
N GLU A 78 -16.03 14.34 0.47
CA GLU A 78 -16.68 13.13 1.00
C GLU A 78 -16.54 13.01 2.52
N ASN A 79 -15.32 13.20 3.04
CA ASN A 79 -15.05 13.06 4.46
C ASN A 79 -15.78 14.15 5.27
N LEU A 80 -15.80 15.40 4.81
CA LEU A 80 -16.48 16.49 5.50
C LEU A 80 -17.98 16.22 5.61
N ASP A 81 -18.66 15.84 4.52
CA ASP A 81 -20.09 15.50 4.56
C ASP A 81 -20.39 14.35 5.54
N SER A 82 -19.52 13.33 5.59
CA SER A 82 -19.67 12.21 6.53
C SER A 82 -19.50 12.59 8.00
N ASP A 83 -18.66 13.59 8.29
CA ASP A 83 -18.39 14.07 9.65
C ASP A 83 -19.30 15.25 10.07
N LEU A 84 -20.14 15.78 9.18
CA LEU A 84 -21.04 16.90 9.46
C LEU A 84 -21.95 16.64 10.67
N ARG A 85 -22.50 15.42 10.80
CA ARG A 85 -23.32 15.03 11.96
C ARG A 85 -22.54 15.15 13.27
N LYS A 86 -21.27 14.75 13.29
CA LYS A 86 -20.43 14.83 14.48
C LYS A 86 -20.08 16.28 14.83
N ALA A 87 -19.84 17.11 13.82
CA ALA A 87 -19.56 18.53 14.00
C ALA A 87 -20.76 19.29 14.59
N VAL A 88 -21.97 19.02 14.08
CA VAL A 88 -23.22 19.58 14.64
C VAL A 88 -23.40 19.15 16.11
N LEU A 89 -23.16 17.88 16.43
CA LEU A 89 -23.21 17.38 17.81
C LEU A 89 -22.14 18.00 18.73
N ALA A 90 -21.00 18.40 18.17
CA ALA A 90 -19.92 19.07 18.90
C ALA A 90 -20.18 20.58 19.09
N GLY A 91 -21.28 21.12 18.54
CA GLY A 91 -21.64 22.53 18.61
C GLY A 91 -20.86 23.43 17.65
N ASP A 92 -20.24 22.88 16.62
CA ASP A 92 -19.60 23.66 15.57
C ASP A 92 -20.63 24.43 14.74
N GLN A 93 -20.27 25.62 14.26
CA GLN A 93 -21.16 26.55 13.57
C GLN A 93 -20.68 26.92 12.16
N SER A 94 -19.43 26.60 11.82
CA SER A 94 -18.84 26.93 10.52
C SER A 94 -17.73 25.96 10.11
N VAL A 95 -17.30 26.09 8.85
CA VAL A 95 -16.21 25.31 8.23
C VAL A 95 -15.16 26.27 7.68
N GLN A 96 -13.88 25.98 7.87
CA GLN A 96 -12.81 26.84 7.36
C GLN A 96 -12.77 26.91 5.82
N HIS A 97 -12.47 28.09 5.29
CA HIS A 97 -12.24 28.26 3.85
C HIS A 97 -11.04 27.42 3.37
N PRO A 98 -11.12 26.77 2.18
CA PRO A 98 -10.08 25.85 1.71
C PRO A 98 -8.72 26.52 1.46
N THR A 99 -8.72 27.77 1.00
CA THR A 99 -7.51 28.50 0.58
C THR A 99 -7.16 29.69 1.47
N THR A 100 -8.12 30.20 2.25
CA THR A 100 -7.99 31.48 2.97
C THR A 100 -8.04 31.22 4.47
N ASN A 101 -7.03 31.67 5.21
CA ASN A 101 -7.01 31.53 6.66
C ASN A 101 -7.87 32.62 7.31
N GLY A 102 -8.61 32.26 8.37
CA GLY A 102 -9.47 33.19 9.10
C GLY A 102 -10.81 33.50 8.42
N VAL A 103 -11.14 32.83 7.32
CA VAL A 103 -12.46 32.88 6.69
C VAL A 103 -13.21 31.59 7.03
N TYR A 104 -14.44 31.75 7.52
CA TYR A 104 -15.33 30.68 7.96
C TYR A 104 -16.60 30.69 7.10
N LEU A 105 -16.97 29.52 6.59
CA LEU A 105 -18.11 29.29 5.72
C LEU A 105 -19.23 28.58 6.50
N PRO A 106 -20.50 28.72 6.10
CA PRO A 106 -21.61 28.06 6.79
C PRO A 106 -21.51 26.54 6.70
N LEU A 107 -22.09 25.81 7.66
CA LEU A 107 -22.07 24.34 7.66
C LEU A 107 -22.64 23.71 6.39
N TRP A 108 -23.67 24.33 5.78
CA TRP A 108 -24.27 23.85 4.53
C TRP A 108 -23.29 23.81 3.35
N ILE A 109 -22.15 24.51 3.45
CA ILE A 109 -21.12 24.51 2.41
C ILE A 109 -20.58 23.11 2.12
N THR A 110 -20.57 22.23 3.11
CA THR A 110 -20.12 20.84 2.97
C THR A 110 -20.97 20.06 1.97
N ARG A 111 -22.29 20.28 2.00
CA ARG A 111 -23.24 19.73 1.02
C ARG A 111 -23.11 20.40 -0.35
N ALA A 112 -22.89 21.71 -0.39
CA ALA A 112 -22.61 22.41 -1.65
C ALA A 112 -21.34 21.84 -2.32
N TRP A 113 -20.26 21.63 -1.55
CA TRP A 113 -19.03 21.00 -2.04
C TRP A 113 -19.24 19.56 -2.51
N LYS A 114 -20.10 18.78 -1.86
CA LYS A 114 -20.45 17.44 -2.33
C LYS A 114 -21.08 17.48 -3.72
N TRP A 115 -22.07 18.33 -3.94
CA TRP A 115 -22.73 18.46 -5.25
C TRP A 115 -21.80 19.05 -6.32
N ALA A 116 -21.02 20.07 -5.97
CA ALA A 116 -19.96 20.59 -6.84
C ALA A 116 -18.95 19.51 -7.24
N ASN A 117 -18.54 18.65 -6.31
CA ASN A 117 -17.63 17.55 -6.61
C ASN A 117 -18.27 16.54 -7.56
N VAL A 118 -19.56 16.21 -7.39
CA VAL A 118 -20.30 15.36 -8.34
C VAL A 118 -20.35 15.99 -9.73
N LEU A 119 -20.65 17.29 -9.84
CA LEU A 119 -20.67 18.03 -11.10
C LEU A 119 -19.32 17.93 -11.83
N VAL A 120 -18.22 18.30 -11.15
CA VAL A 120 -16.86 18.25 -11.72
C VAL A 120 -16.47 16.84 -12.15
N GLN A 121 -16.77 15.83 -11.32
CA GLN A 121 -16.50 14.43 -11.65
C GLN A 121 -17.25 13.97 -12.89
N LYS A 122 -18.51 14.36 -13.04
CA LYS A 122 -19.36 13.99 -14.19
C LYS A 122 -18.92 14.72 -15.47
N GLN A 123 -18.53 15.98 -15.38
CA GLN A 123 -17.94 16.71 -16.53
C GLN A 123 -16.62 16.09 -16.97
N THR A 124 -15.72 15.80 -16.02
CA THR A 124 -14.45 15.12 -16.29
C THR A 124 -14.68 13.73 -16.91
N PHE A 125 -15.69 13.00 -16.44
CA PHE A 125 -16.08 11.71 -17.00
C PHE A 125 -16.48 11.83 -18.49
N TRP A 126 -17.34 12.78 -18.84
CA TRP A 126 -17.80 12.98 -20.21
C TRP A 126 -16.68 13.45 -21.15
N ASP A 127 -15.80 14.35 -20.68
CA ASP A 127 -14.58 14.74 -21.40
C ASP A 127 -13.67 13.53 -21.67
N MET A 128 -13.51 12.64 -20.68
CA MET A 128 -12.79 11.37 -20.86
C MET A 128 -13.45 10.44 -21.89
N GLN A 129 -14.79 10.36 -21.92
CA GLN A 129 -15.49 9.49 -22.89
C GLN A 129 -15.31 10.03 -24.32
N LEU A 130 -15.41 11.34 -24.53
CA LEU A 130 -15.16 11.95 -25.84
C LEU A 130 -13.73 11.70 -26.32
N LYS A 131 -12.73 11.86 -25.43
CA LYS A 131 -11.33 11.52 -25.73
C LYS A 131 -11.11 10.03 -26.00
N TRP A 132 -11.92 9.16 -25.40
CA TRP A 132 -11.87 7.73 -25.71
C TRP A 132 -12.40 7.46 -27.11
N VAL A 133 -13.51 8.09 -27.52
CA VAL A 133 -14.05 7.98 -28.89
C VAL A 133 -13.05 8.52 -29.91
N GLU A 134 -12.42 9.67 -29.64
CA GLU A 134 -11.42 10.25 -30.53
C GLU A 134 -10.23 9.30 -30.75
N ARG A 135 -9.67 8.74 -29.68
CA ARG A 135 -8.58 7.77 -29.75
C ARG A 135 -8.98 6.47 -30.45
N THR A 136 -10.15 5.94 -30.13
CA THR A 136 -10.66 4.70 -30.74
C THR A 136 -10.88 4.89 -32.25
N ALA A 137 -11.43 6.04 -32.66
CA ALA A 137 -11.60 6.37 -34.07
C ALA A 137 -10.27 6.49 -34.82
N GLU A 138 -9.20 6.93 -34.15
CA GLU A 138 -7.84 6.96 -34.71
C GLU A 138 -7.20 5.57 -34.77
N GLU A 139 -7.33 4.77 -33.70
CA GLU A 139 -6.78 3.42 -33.60
C GLU A 139 -7.44 2.43 -34.57
N GLU A 140 -8.75 2.57 -34.81
CA GLU A 140 -9.55 1.71 -35.70
C GLU A 140 -9.79 2.33 -37.09
N GLU A 141 -9.15 3.46 -37.41
CA GLU A 141 -9.22 4.12 -38.72
C GLU A 141 -10.66 4.41 -39.20
N TRP A 142 -11.51 4.96 -38.33
CA TRP A 142 -12.90 5.26 -38.68
C TRP A 142 -13.01 6.30 -39.82
N VAL A 143 -13.98 6.10 -40.71
CA VAL A 143 -14.35 7.11 -41.73
C VAL A 143 -14.77 8.40 -41.03
N ILE A 144 -14.27 9.55 -41.51
CA ILE A 144 -14.49 10.87 -40.89
C ILE A 144 -15.97 11.15 -40.64
N GLU A 145 -16.84 10.84 -41.61
CA GLU A 145 -18.29 11.01 -41.53
C GLU A 145 -18.91 10.20 -40.38
N PHE A 146 -18.41 8.97 -40.15
CA PHE A 146 -18.86 8.12 -39.06
C PHE A 146 -18.40 8.66 -37.70
N LYS A 147 -17.13 9.11 -37.59
CA LYS A 147 -16.61 9.77 -36.39
C LYS A 147 -17.45 11.00 -36.04
N GLU A 148 -17.71 11.88 -37.00
CA GLU A 148 -18.53 13.08 -36.80
C GLU A 148 -19.96 12.73 -36.39
N TYR A 149 -20.56 11.72 -37.01
CA TYR A 149 -21.88 11.22 -36.65
C TYR A 149 -21.94 10.77 -35.19
N VAL A 150 -20.99 9.92 -34.75
CA VAL A 150 -20.93 9.38 -33.39
C VAL A 150 -20.70 10.51 -32.37
N THR A 151 -19.72 11.39 -32.60
CA THR A 151 -19.45 12.52 -31.70
C THR A 151 -20.67 13.43 -31.57
N LYS A 152 -21.35 13.74 -32.69
CA LYS A 152 -22.56 14.56 -32.69
C LYS A 152 -23.73 13.88 -31.97
N ALA A 153 -23.87 12.55 -32.09
CA ALA A 153 -24.89 11.78 -31.36
C ALA A 153 -24.64 11.81 -29.85
N ILE A 154 -23.39 11.65 -29.42
CA ILE A 154 -23.00 11.72 -27.99
C ILE A 154 -23.28 13.12 -27.44
N LEU A 155 -22.84 14.16 -28.15
CA LEU A 155 -23.00 15.55 -27.71
C LEU A 155 -24.46 15.99 -27.58
N LYS A 156 -25.37 15.42 -28.39
CA LYS A 156 -26.81 15.69 -28.35
C LYS A 156 -27.57 14.86 -27.31
N SER A 157 -27.00 13.75 -26.86
CA SER A 157 -27.63 12.90 -25.85
C SER A 157 -27.76 13.63 -24.52
N PRO A 158 -28.77 13.32 -23.68
CA PRO A 158 -28.86 13.85 -22.33
C PRO A 158 -27.67 13.36 -21.50
N TRP A 159 -27.11 14.22 -20.64
CA TRP A 159 -25.89 13.86 -19.91
C TRP A 159 -26.12 12.81 -18.82
N HIS A 160 -27.33 12.74 -18.22
CA HIS A 160 -27.63 11.79 -17.14
C HIS A 160 -29.05 11.20 -17.16
N SER A 161 -30.03 11.81 -17.81
CA SER A 161 -31.37 11.21 -17.88
C SER A 161 -31.32 9.90 -18.67
N GLY A 162 -32.32 9.04 -18.46
CA GLY A 162 -32.49 7.86 -19.31
C GLY A 162 -32.93 8.23 -20.72
N LEU A 163 -32.60 7.35 -21.67
CA LEU A 163 -33.06 7.47 -23.05
C LEU A 163 -34.43 6.82 -23.17
N ALA A 164 -35.48 7.59 -23.45
CA ALA A 164 -36.86 7.11 -23.49
C ALA A 164 -37.08 5.83 -24.35
N PRO A 165 -36.41 5.64 -25.51
CA PRO A 165 -36.54 4.42 -26.31
C PRO A 165 -35.88 3.17 -25.70
N ILE A 166 -34.99 3.33 -24.71
CA ILE A 166 -34.17 2.26 -24.14
C ILE A 166 -34.63 2.00 -22.71
N GLU A 167 -35.14 0.80 -22.45
CA GLU A 167 -35.65 0.39 -21.13
C GLU A 167 -36.63 1.40 -20.49
N ARG A 168 -37.40 2.12 -21.31
CA ARG A 168 -38.31 3.19 -20.87
C ARG A 168 -37.61 4.31 -20.07
N GLY A 169 -36.33 4.53 -20.31
CA GLY A 169 -35.51 5.52 -19.63
C GLY A 169 -35.10 5.14 -18.20
N ALA A 170 -35.15 3.85 -17.83
CA ALA A 170 -34.73 3.40 -16.51
C ALA A 170 -33.20 3.52 -16.29
N VAL A 171 -32.40 3.33 -17.33
CA VAL A 171 -30.93 3.37 -17.26
C VAL A 171 -30.41 4.76 -17.65
N SER A 172 -29.56 5.34 -16.80
CA SER A 172 -28.98 6.66 -17.02
C SER A 172 -28.02 6.65 -18.22
N THR A 173 -28.01 7.72 -19.02
CA THR A 173 -27.09 7.84 -20.16
C THR A 173 -25.61 7.82 -19.72
N THR A 174 -25.32 8.32 -18.51
CA THR A 174 -23.97 8.19 -17.93
C THR A 174 -23.58 6.74 -17.66
N THR A 175 -24.52 5.90 -17.21
CA THR A 175 -24.27 4.47 -16.96
C THR A 175 -23.97 3.75 -18.27
N LEU A 176 -24.76 4.01 -19.32
CA LEU A 176 -24.53 3.47 -20.66
C LEU A 176 -23.18 3.92 -21.21
N ALA A 177 -22.87 5.22 -21.15
CA ALA A 177 -21.60 5.76 -21.60
C ALA A 177 -20.40 5.13 -20.87
N TRP A 178 -20.52 4.89 -19.55
CA TRP A 178 -19.44 4.30 -18.75
C TRP A 178 -19.04 2.90 -19.23
N ASN A 179 -20.01 2.11 -19.71
CA ASN A 179 -19.77 0.77 -20.21
C ASN A 179 -19.49 0.72 -21.72
N LEU A 180 -20.21 1.50 -22.52
CA LEU A 180 -20.15 1.45 -23.98
C LEU A 180 -19.01 2.31 -24.58
N LEU A 181 -18.64 3.41 -23.94
CA LEU A 181 -17.58 4.32 -24.41
C LEU A 181 -16.26 4.08 -23.67
N SER A 182 -15.98 2.82 -23.33
CA SER A 182 -14.74 2.44 -22.65
C SER A 182 -14.33 1.00 -22.94
N THR A 183 -13.16 0.60 -22.46
CA THR A 183 -12.68 -0.80 -22.52
C THR A 183 -13.17 -1.65 -21.34
N LYS A 184 -14.22 -1.20 -20.63
CA LYS A 184 -14.78 -1.93 -19.49
C LYS A 184 -15.73 -3.02 -19.97
N TRP A 185 -16.00 -3.92 -19.03
CA TRP A 185 -16.92 -5.00 -19.26
C TRP A 185 -18.35 -4.49 -19.22
N LEU A 186 -19.15 -4.93 -20.20
CA LEU A 186 -20.57 -4.65 -20.19
C LEU A 186 -21.23 -5.31 -18.99
N ASN A 187 -22.11 -4.58 -18.30
CA ASN A 187 -22.99 -5.15 -17.29
C ASN A 187 -24.31 -5.61 -17.91
N ASP A 188 -25.12 -6.26 -17.09
CA ASP A 188 -26.48 -6.70 -17.41
C ASP A 188 -27.36 -5.56 -17.93
N GLU A 189 -27.36 -4.39 -17.28
CA GLU A 189 -28.12 -3.21 -17.73
C GLU A 189 -27.74 -2.77 -19.16
N SER A 190 -26.45 -2.79 -19.50
CA SER A 190 -25.98 -2.40 -20.84
C SER A 190 -26.40 -3.43 -21.89
N VAL A 191 -26.30 -4.72 -21.55
CA VAL A 191 -26.69 -5.82 -22.45
C VAL A 191 -28.20 -5.80 -22.68
N ASP A 192 -29.01 -5.66 -21.63
CA ASP A 192 -30.47 -5.59 -21.78
C ASP A 192 -30.91 -4.34 -22.56
N SER A 193 -30.24 -3.20 -22.35
CA SER A 193 -30.43 -1.98 -23.13
C SER A 193 -30.13 -2.19 -24.62
N LEU A 194 -29.02 -2.86 -24.95
CA LEU A 194 -28.67 -3.22 -26.34
C LEU A 194 -29.70 -4.17 -26.94
N LEU A 195 -30.19 -5.16 -26.17
CA LEU A 195 -31.20 -6.10 -26.65
C LEU A 195 -32.55 -5.43 -26.89
N GLU A 196 -32.90 -4.38 -26.14
CA GLU A 196 -34.11 -3.59 -26.39
C GLU A 196 -34.00 -2.79 -27.69
N VAL A 197 -32.82 -2.22 -27.98
CA VAL A 197 -32.54 -1.60 -29.29
C VAL A 197 -32.68 -2.63 -30.41
N VAL A 198 -32.07 -3.81 -30.27
CA VAL A 198 -32.20 -4.88 -31.27
C VAL A 198 -33.66 -5.29 -31.46
N ARG A 199 -34.46 -5.39 -30.39
CA ARG A 199 -35.89 -5.72 -30.49
C ARG A 199 -36.71 -4.64 -31.19
N THR A 200 -36.38 -3.36 -30.98
CA THR A 200 -37.12 -2.21 -31.53
C THR A 200 -36.73 -1.91 -32.97
N GLU A 201 -35.45 -2.04 -33.32
CA GLU A 201 -34.95 -1.87 -34.69
C GLU A 201 -35.29 -3.07 -35.58
N ASN A 202 -35.22 -4.31 -35.04
CA ASN A 202 -35.68 -5.51 -35.75
C ASN A 202 -37.17 -5.80 -35.54
N ASN A 203 -38.05 -4.90 -35.97
CA ASN A 203 -39.45 -5.23 -36.29
C ASN A 203 -39.59 -6.29 -37.44
N LYS A 204 -38.47 -6.91 -37.85
CA LYS A 204 -38.34 -7.98 -38.85
C LYS A 204 -37.70 -9.26 -38.28
N LEU A 205 -37.65 -9.47 -36.97
CA LEU A 205 -37.33 -10.82 -36.47
C LEU A 205 -38.33 -11.81 -37.07
N ASP A 206 -37.82 -12.92 -37.63
CA ASP A 206 -38.66 -13.95 -38.23
C ASP A 206 -39.77 -14.39 -37.26
N ALA A 207 -40.95 -14.68 -37.79
CA ALA A 207 -42.09 -15.11 -37.00
C ALA A 207 -41.72 -16.33 -36.13
N GLY A 208 -41.66 -16.12 -34.81
CA GLY A 208 -41.29 -17.13 -33.82
C GLY A 208 -39.85 -17.03 -33.29
N VAL A 209 -39.06 -16.01 -33.63
CA VAL A 209 -37.78 -15.71 -32.97
C VAL A 209 -38.02 -14.71 -31.84
N ALA A 210 -37.54 -15.02 -30.65
CA ALA A 210 -37.58 -14.13 -29.51
C ALA A 210 -36.20 -13.96 -28.87
N ILE A 211 -35.99 -12.81 -28.25
CA ILE A 211 -34.78 -12.50 -27.50
C ILE A 211 -35.19 -12.37 -26.03
N ALA A 212 -34.58 -13.12 -25.12
CA ALA A 212 -34.79 -13.01 -23.67
C ALA A 212 -33.92 -11.92 -23.05
N ARG A 213 -34.31 -11.42 -21.87
CA ARG A 213 -33.47 -10.54 -21.03
C ARG A 213 -32.46 -11.37 -20.24
N THR A 214 -31.39 -10.73 -19.76
CA THR A 214 -30.31 -11.36 -18.97
C THR A 214 -30.82 -12.13 -17.75
N ALA A 215 -31.87 -11.63 -17.09
CA ALA A 215 -32.50 -12.27 -15.93
C ALA A 215 -32.93 -13.74 -16.14
N LEU A 216 -33.28 -14.15 -17.37
CA LEU A 216 -33.62 -15.55 -17.64
C LEU A 216 -32.41 -16.47 -17.45
N ALA A 217 -31.24 -16.06 -17.93
CA ALA A 217 -30.01 -16.84 -17.80
C ALA A 217 -29.60 -17.00 -16.32
N ASP A 218 -29.74 -15.93 -15.54
CA ASP A 218 -29.50 -15.97 -14.10
C ASP A 218 -30.44 -16.96 -13.39
N ASP A 219 -31.72 -16.97 -13.76
CA ASP A 219 -32.69 -17.92 -13.21
C ASP A 219 -32.36 -19.38 -13.56
N ILE A 220 -31.85 -19.64 -14.77
CA ILE A 220 -31.44 -20.98 -15.23
C ILE A 220 -30.21 -21.49 -14.47
N ILE A 221 -29.26 -20.61 -14.12
CA ILE A 221 -28.02 -21.01 -13.43
C ILE A 221 -28.25 -21.32 -11.95
N LYS A 222 -29.28 -20.71 -11.33
CA LYS A 222 -29.61 -20.94 -9.91
C LYS A 222 -29.84 -22.41 -9.60
N VAL A 223 -29.44 -22.82 -8.38
CA VAL A 223 -29.61 -24.20 -7.90
C VAL A 223 -31.08 -24.59 -7.81
N VAL A 224 -31.93 -23.65 -7.43
CA VAL A 224 -33.39 -23.75 -7.45
C VAL A 224 -33.90 -22.63 -8.35
N PRO A 225 -34.33 -22.93 -9.58
CA PRO A 225 -34.87 -21.91 -10.47
C PRO A 225 -36.13 -21.32 -9.88
N SER A 226 -36.19 -20.00 -9.80
CA SER A 226 -37.37 -19.27 -9.32
C SER A 226 -37.43 -17.95 -10.07
N GLY A 227 -38.58 -17.66 -10.69
CA GLY A 227 -38.77 -16.45 -11.48
C GLY A 227 -39.90 -16.59 -12.49
N TRP A 228 -40.62 -15.50 -12.72
CA TRP A 228 -41.68 -15.45 -13.74
C TRP A 228 -41.12 -15.70 -15.15
N ALA A 229 -39.93 -15.15 -15.46
CA ALA A 229 -39.27 -15.32 -16.74
C ALA A 229 -38.95 -16.79 -17.05
N TYR A 230 -38.44 -17.53 -16.06
CA TYR A 230 -38.12 -18.96 -16.18
C TYR A 230 -39.32 -19.81 -16.65
N ALA A 231 -40.48 -19.61 -16.02
CA ALA A 231 -41.70 -20.34 -16.36
C ALA A 231 -42.35 -19.82 -17.66
N SER A 232 -42.41 -18.49 -17.83
CA SER A 232 -43.06 -17.87 -18.98
C SER A 232 -42.37 -18.24 -20.29
N TRP A 233 -41.04 -18.16 -20.36
CA TRP A 233 -40.31 -18.53 -21.58
C TRP A 233 -40.39 -20.03 -21.87
N GLY A 234 -40.37 -20.89 -20.84
CA GLY A 234 -40.60 -22.32 -21.00
C GLY A 234 -41.97 -22.63 -21.60
N GLN A 235 -43.03 -21.97 -21.12
CA GLN A 235 -44.39 -22.11 -21.67
C GLN A 235 -44.50 -21.62 -23.11
N LYS A 236 -43.85 -20.50 -23.45
CA LYS A 236 -43.84 -19.96 -24.83
C LYS A 236 -43.13 -20.86 -25.83
N LEU A 237 -42.07 -21.55 -25.40
CA LEU A 237 -41.42 -22.59 -26.19
C LEU A 237 -42.32 -23.82 -26.35
N ALA A 238 -42.98 -24.25 -25.26
CA ALA A 238 -43.89 -25.40 -25.27
C ALA A 238 -45.15 -25.17 -26.11
N SER A 239 -45.71 -23.96 -26.10
CA SER A 239 -46.89 -23.59 -26.88
C SER A 239 -46.59 -23.41 -28.37
N GLY A 240 -45.31 -23.33 -28.76
CA GLY A 240 -44.89 -23.02 -30.14
C GLY A 240 -45.03 -21.54 -30.51
N GLU A 241 -45.36 -20.66 -29.56
CA GLU A 241 -45.34 -19.20 -29.74
C GLU A 241 -43.92 -18.74 -30.12
N VAL A 242 -42.91 -19.35 -29.50
CA VAL A 242 -41.49 -19.10 -29.79
C VAL A 242 -40.87 -20.39 -30.33
N LYS A 243 -40.33 -20.31 -31.54
CA LYS A 243 -39.60 -21.39 -32.22
C LYS A 243 -38.11 -21.33 -31.94
N LYS A 244 -37.55 -20.11 -31.83
CA LYS A 244 -36.15 -19.86 -31.49
C LYS A 244 -36.04 -18.80 -30.40
N LEU A 245 -35.28 -19.08 -29.35
CA LEU A 245 -35.05 -18.16 -28.24
C LEU A 245 -33.56 -17.86 -28.11
N LEU A 246 -33.19 -16.60 -28.34
CA LEU A 246 -31.85 -16.08 -28.11
C LEU A 246 -31.76 -15.52 -26.69
N MET A 247 -30.71 -15.86 -25.96
CA MET A 247 -30.52 -15.37 -24.59
C MET A 247 -29.04 -15.09 -24.32
N PRO A 248 -28.70 -13.90 -23.77
CA PRO A 248 -27.36 -13.63 -23.29
C PRO A 248 -27.11 -14.39 -21.98
N PHE A 249 -25.89 -14.88 -21.80
CA PHE A 249 -25.44 -15.56 -20.60
C PHE A 249 -24.18 -14.89 -20.08
N ASN A 250 -24.21 -14.49 -18.81
CA ASN A 250 -23.01 -14.07 -18.10
C ASN A 250 -22.38 -15.28 -17.40
N VAL A 251 -21.19 -15.68 -17.84
CA VAL A 251 -20.46 -16.82 -17.30
C VAL A 251 -19.62 -16.36 -16.11
N ASP A 252 -20.16 -16.49 -14.89
CA ASP A 252 -19.48 -16.19 -13.61
C ASP A 252 -18.90 -14.76 -13.50
N ASN A 253 -19.45 -13.78 -14.22
CA ASN A 253 -18.87 -12.43 -14.38
C ASN A 253 -17.48 -12.42 -15.04
N ILE A 254 -17.20 -13.44 -15.87
CA ILE A 254 -15.92 -13.63 -16.58
C ILE A 254 -16.09 -13.60 -18.11
N HIS A 255 -17.30 -13.76 -18.65
CA HIS A 255 -17.51 -13.60 -20.09
C HIS A 255 -18.98 -13.53 -20.45
N TRP A 256 -19.34 -12.78 -21.49
CA TRP A 256 -20.68 -12.82 -22.08
C TRP A 256 -20.72 -13.79 -23.25
N ILE A 257 -21.70 -14.70 -23.25
CA ILE A 257 -21.94 -15.65 -24.35
C ILE A 257 -23.39 -15.51 -24.81
N ALA A 258 -23.67 -15.92 -26.04
CA ALA A 258 -25.04 -16.02 -26.53
C ALA A 258 -25.46 -17.49 -26.59
N ALA A 259 -26.65 -17.82 -26.11
CA ALA A 259 -27.26 -19.13 -26.31
C ALA A 259 -28.51 -19.00 -27.17
N GLU A 260 -28.68 -19.91 -28.13
CA GLU A 260 -29.88 -20.06 -28.93
C GLU A 260 -30.52 -21.40 -28.59
N VAL A 261 -31.81 -21.38 -28.24
CA VAL A 261 -32.63 -22.58 -28.13
C VAL A 261 -33.54 -22.65 -29.35
N ASP A 262 -33.28 -23.60 -30.23
CA ASP A 262 -34.15 -23.94 -31.37
C ASP A 262 -35.05 -25.10 -30.97
N ALA A 263 -36.30 -24.77 -30.61
CA ALA A 263 -37.30 -25.76 -30.22
C ALA A 263 -37.80 -26.59 -31.41
N THR A 264 -37.67 -26.07 -32.64
CA THR A 264 -38.14 -26.75 -33.86
C THR A 264 -37.22 -27.92 -34.20
N ASN A 265 -35.92 -27.69 -34.13
CA ASN A 265 -34.89 -28.70 -34.41
C ASN A 265 -34.42 -29.45 -33.17
N SER A 266 -34.88 -29.05 -31.98
CA SER A 266 -34.39 -29.53 -30.68
C SER A 266 -32.85 -29.38 -30.57
N ILE A 267 -32.35 -28.18 -30.87
CA ILE A 267 -30.92 -27.86 -30.84
C ILE A 267 -30.69 -26.69 -29.88
N VAL A 268 -29.57 -26.74 -29.14
CA VAL A 268 -29.05 -25.60 -28.39
C VAL A 268 -27.73 -25.20 -29.02
N ASN A 269 -27.64 -23.98 -29.54
CA ASN A 269 -26.40 -23.41 -30.07
C ASN A 269 -25.81 -22.43 -29.04
N ILE A 270 -24.48 -22.38 -28.96
CA ILE A 270 -23.76 -21.44 -28.10
C ILE A 270 -22.79 -20.65 -28.97
N GLY A 271 -22.99 -19.34 -29.01
CA GLY A 271 -22.08 -18.39 -29.64
C GLY A 271 -21.11 -17.83 -28.60
N ASP A 272 -19.82 -17.95 -28.87
CA ASP A 272 -18.76 -17.52 -27.97
C ASP A 272 -17.53 -17.00 -28.74
N SER A 273 -17.13 -15.76 -28.43
CA SER A 273 -15.94 -15.11 -28.97
C SER A 273 -14.63 -15.50 -28.28
N ALA A 274 -14.68 -16.18 -27.13
CA ALA A 274 -13.52 -16.57 -26.34
C ALA A 274 -13.61 -18.03 -25.81
N PRO A 275 -13.67 -19.05 -26.70
CA PRO A 275 -13.88 -20.46 -26.34
C PRO A 275 -12.86 -21.04 -25.36
N HIS A 276 -11.64 -20.52 -25.36
CA HIS A 276 -10.59 -20.93 -24.44
C HIS A 276 -10.88 -20.50 -22.98
N VAL A 277 -11.62 -19.40 -22.77
CA VAL A 277 -11.96 -18.87 -21.44
C VAL A 277 -13.06 -19.73 -20.79
N ILE A 278 -14.11 -20.05 -21.55
CA ILE A 278 -15.31 -20.69 -20.98
C ILE A 278 -15.36 -22.22 -21.10
N LYS A 279 -14.38 -22.86 -21.76
CA LYS A 279 -14.38 -24.31 -22.05
C LYS A 279 -14.75 -25.20 -20.85
N ARG A 280 -14.30 -24.82 -19.64
CA ARG A 280 -14.57 -25.55 -18.40
C ARG A 280 -15.99 -25.38 -17.85
N TYR A 281 -16.69 -24.31 -18.25
CA TYR A 281 -18.03 -23.95 -17.78
C TYR A 281 -19.15 -24.45 -18.70
N LEU A 282 -18.85 -24.60 -20.00
CA LEU A 282 -19.80 -25.06 -21.02
C LEU A 282 -20.60 -26.33 -20.62
N PRO A 283 -20.01 -27.38 -20.04
CA PRO A 283 -20.78 -28.57 -19.65
C PRO A 283 -21.85 -28.27 -18.59
N ASN A 284 -21.57 -27.39 -17.63
CA ASN A 284 -22.52 -27.03 -16.59
C ASN A 284 -23.63 -26.13 -17.12
N ILE A 285 -23.29 -25.11 -17.92
CA ILE A 285 -24.25 -24.21 -18.55
C ILE A 285 -25.23 -25.01 -19.42
N THR A 286 -24.69 -25.88 -20.28
CA THR A 286 -25.48 -26.73 -21.15
C THR A 286 -26.40 -27.65 -20.36
N LYS A 287 -25.87 -28.28 -19.29
CA LYS A 287 -26.68 -29.12 -18.40
C LYS A 287 -27.84 -28.34 -17.79
N ARG A 288 -27.61 -27.10 -17.34
CA ARG A 288 -28.66 -26.25 -16.75
C ARG A 288 -29.73 -25.85 -17.77
N ILE A 289 -29.35 -25.48 -18.98
CA ILE A 289 -30.30 -25.20 -20.07
C ILE A 289 -31.15 -26.43 -20.37
N LEU A 290 -30.54 -27.62 -20.49
CA LEU A 290 -31.27 -28.86 -20.74
C LEU A 290 -32.22 -29.23 -19.60
N GLN A 291 -31.79 -29.06 -18.34
CA GLN A 291 -32.65 -29.27 -17.17
C GLN A 291 -33.83 -28.30 -17.14
N TRP A 292 -33.62 -27.05 -17.55
CA TRP A 292 -34.70 -26.09 -17.67
C TRP A 292 -35.71 -26.47 -18.75
N LEU A 293 -35.26 -26.99 -19.90
CA LEU A 293 -36.13 -27.39 -21.01
C LEU A 293 -36.90 -28.69 -20.76
N GLU A 294 -36.43 -29.55 -19.84
CA GLU A 294 -36.99 -30.87 -19.57
C GLU A 294 -38.50 -30.87 -19.22
N PRO A 295 -39.04 -29.94 -18.41
CA PRO A 295 -40.47 -29.87 -18.13
C PRO A 295 -41.32 -29.37 -19.31
N TRP A 296 -40.70 -28.73 -20.32
CA TRP A 296 -41.40 -27.97 -21.36
C TRP A 296 -41.28 -28.59 -22.76
N ASN A 297 -40.34 -29.51 -22.97
CA ASN A 297 -40.12 -30.15 -24.27
C ASN A 297 -40.31 -31.67 -24.21
N PRO A 298 -41.41 -32.22 -24.79
CA PRO A 298 -41.69 -33.66 -24.80
C PRO A 298 -40.81 -34.48 -25.78
N ARG A 299 -39.97 -33.83 -26.62
CA ARG A 299 -39.03 -34.50 -27.53
C ARG A 299 -37.58 -34.22 -27.09
N LYS A 300 -36.95 -35.19 -26.42
CA LYS A 300 -35.53 -35.09 -26.00
C LYS A 300 -34.62 -34.69 -27.18
N PRO A 301 -33.77 -33.66 -27.07
CA PRO A 301 -32.83 -33.28 -28.12
C PRO A 301 -31.80 -34.40 -28.35
N ALA A 302 -31.67 -34.88 -29.58
CA ALA A 302 -30.96 -36.12 -29.90
C ALA A 302 -29.46 -35.93 -30.23
N LYS A 303 -28.97 -34.74 -30.61
CA LYS A 303 -27.56 -34.51 -30.98
C LYS A 303 -27.16 -33.03 -30.83
N MET A 304 -25.93 -32.80 -30.36
CA MET A 304 -25.30 -31.48 -30.27
C MET A 304 -24.32 -31.30 -31.45
N ARG A 305 -24.36 -30.16 -32.15
CA ARG A 305 -23.30 -29.71 -33.08
C ARG A 305 -22.71 -28.41 -32.53
N GLY A 306 -21.45 -28.44 -32.12
CA GLY A 306 -20.71 -27.21 -31.83
C GLY A 306 -20.23 -26.61 -33.15
N PHE A 307 -20.75 -25.45 -33.54
CA PHE A 307 -20.17 -24.65 -34.61
C PHE A 307 -19.27 -23.58 -33.99
N TYR A 308 -17.97 -23.70 -34.23
CA TYR A 308 -17.00 -22.66 -33.92
C TYR A 308 -17.11 -21.58 -35.01
N TYR A 309 -17.74 -20.45 -34.72
CA TYR A 309 -17.59 -19.28 -35.59
C TYR A 309 -16.27 -18.62 -35.25
N ALA A 310 -15.25 -18.86 -36.07
CA ALA A 310 -14.14 -17.95 -36.22
C ALA A 310 -14.68 -16.65 -36.84
N CYS A 311 -14.21 -15.53 -36.31
CA CYS A 311 -14.44 -14.15 -36.70
C CYS A 311 -14.83 -13.94 -38.18
N CYS A 312 -16.01 -13.34 -38.42
CA CYS A 312 -16.32 -12.59 -39.63
C CYS A 312 -17.18 -11.38 -39.24
N ILE A 313 -16.53 -10.26 -38.92
CA ILE A 313 -17.15 -8.95 -38.98
C ILE A 313 -17.27 -8.63 -40.49
N ASN A 314 -18.45 -8.84 -41.07
CA ASN A 314 -18.82 -8.17 -42.31
C ASN A 314 -19.63 -6.94 -41.91
N ILE A 315 -19.01 -5.76 -41.98
CA ILE A 315 -19.73 -4.49 -41.97
C ILE A 315 -20.46 -4.41 -43.31
N GLY A 316 -21.71 -4.88 -43.33
CA GLY A 316 -22.64 -4.59 -44.40
C GLY A 316 -23.10 -3.14 -44.28
N THR A 317 -22.47 -2.25 -45.04
CA THR A 317 -23.08 -0.97 -45.42
C THR A 317 -24.25 -1.25 -46.36
N ALA A 318 -25.47 -0.92 -45.95
CA ALA A 318 -26.63 -1.00 -46.80
C ALA A 318 -26.75 0.23 -47.72
N SER A 319 -26.91 -0.08 -49.01
CA SER A 319 -27.56 0.65 -50.11
C SER A 319 -26.76 1.69 -50.92
N GLY A 320 -26.40 1.27 -52.14
CA GLY A 320 -26.00 2.10 -53.27
C GLY A 320 -25.39 1.28 -54.43
N ASP A 321 -26.20 0.49 -55.15
CA ASP A 321 -25.83 -0.15 -56.43
C ASP A 321 -25.45 0.92 -57.50
N PRO A 322 -24.66 0.64 -58.59
CA PRO A 322 -24.66 -0.63 -59.33
C PRO A 322 -23.34 -1.14 -60.00
N ILE A 323 -23.32 -2.46 -60.25
CA ILE A 323 -22.60 -3.22 -61.32
C ILE A 323 -21.06 -3.36 -61.21
N MET A 324 -20.59 -4.58 -60.88
CA MET A 324 -19.70 -5.40 -61.75
C MET A 324 -19.41 -6.81 -61.14
N ASP A 325 -19.68 -7.81 -61.98
CA ASP A 325 -19.21 -9.22 -62.08
C ASP A 325 -18.74 -10.00 -60.82
N THR A 326 -19.59 -10.92 -60.36
CA THR A 326 -19.37 -11.86 -59.25
C THR A 326 -18.40 -13.01 -59.56
N ASP A 327 -18.06 -13.24 -60.83
CA ASP A 327 -17.30 -14.44 -61.21
C ASP A 327 -15.77 -14.27 -61.03
N SER A 328 -15.27 -13.03 -61.02
CA SER A 328 -13.84 -12.76 -60.82
C SER A 328 -13.38 -12.87 -59.35
N PHE A 329 -14.30 -12.71 -58.38
CA PHE A 329 -13.98 -12.79 -56.94
C PHE A 329 -14.03 -14.23 -56.42
N ALA A 330 -14.94 -15.05 -56.95
CA ALA A 330 -15.03 -16.48 -56.63
C ALA A 330 -13.78 -17.25 -57.07
N LEU A 331 -13.21 -16.93 -58.24
CA LEU A 331 -11.96 -17.52 -58.73
C LEU A 331 -10.73 -17.10 -57.92
N HIS A 332 -10.70 -15.87 -57.38
CA HIS A 332 -9.60 -15.40 -56.53
C HIS A 332 -9.67 -15.99 -55.11
N LEU A 333 -10.88 -16.18 -54.57
CA LEU A 333 -11.11 -16.79 -53.25
C LEU A 333 -10.84 -18.31 -53.27
N HIS A 334 -11.17 -19.01 -54.37
CA HIS A 334 -10.81 -20.42 -54.55
C HIS A 334 -9.30 -20.61 -54.67
N GLY A 335 -8.60 -19.72 -55.39
CA GLY A 335 -7.14 -19.73 -55.48
C GLY A 335 -6.41 -19.36 -54.18
N LEU A 336 -7.03 -18.55 -53.31
CA LEU A 336 -6.51 -18.25 -51.96
C LEU A 336 -6.77 -19.39 -50.97
N LEU A 337 -7.91 -20.07 -51.07
CA LEU A 337 -8.23 -21.25 -50.25
C LEU A 337 -7.41 -22.48 -50.64
N GLU A 338 -7.08 -22.67 -51.92
CA GLU A 338 -6.14 -23.69 -52.37
C GLU A 338 -4.72 -23.37 -51.89
N LYS A 339 -4.25 -22.13 -52.01
CA LYS A 339 -2.93 -21.73 -51.48
C LYS A 339 -2.80 -21.92 -49.97
N LEU A 340 -3.84 -21.63 -49.19
CA LEU A 340 -3.86 -21.83 -47.73
C LEU A 340 -3.98 -23.30 -47.34
N SER A 341 -4.58 -24.13 -48.20
CA SER A 341 -4.60 -25.60 -48.05
C SER A 341 -3.24 -26.21 -48.37
N ASP A 342 -2.57 -25.72 -49.42
CA ASP A 342 -1.25 -26.17 -49.84
C ASP A 342 -0.17 -25.76 -48.82
N GLU A 343 -0.21 -24.52 -48.29
CA GLU A 343 0.68 -24.07 -47.21
C GLU A 343 0.46 -24.85 -45.89
N ALA A 344 -0.78 -25.28 -45.61
CA ALA A 344 -1.08 -26.11 -44.45
C ALA A 344 -0.61 -27.57 -44.63
N GLN A 345 -0.62 -28.08 -45.86
CA GLN A 345 -0.08 -29.41 -46.19
C GLN A 345 1.45 -29.40 -46.23
N ASP A 346 2.08 -28.32 -46.69
CA ASP A 346 3.54 -28.12 -46.66
C ASP A 346 4.05 -28.00 -45.22
N LEU A 347 3.31 -27.34 -44.32
CA LEU A 347 3.65 -27.28 -42.88
C LEU A 347 3.47 -28.62 -42.17
N GLU A 348 2.52 -29.45 -42.59
CA GLU A 348 2.33 -30.81 -42.06
C GLU A 348 3.38 -31.78 -42.63
N ALA A 349 3.81 -31.58 -43.88
CA ALA A 349 4.91 -32.30 -44.52
C ALA A 349 6.26 -31.93 -43.91
N GLU A 350 6.51 -30.65 -43.61
CA GLU A 350 7.71 -30.18 -42.91
C GLU A 350 7.76 -30.71 -41.46
N ARG A 351 6.60 -30.86 -40.81
CA ARG A 351 6.47 -31.55 -39.51
C ARG A 351 6.76 -33.05 -39.60
N GLN A 352 6.36 -33.70 -40.69
CA GLN A 352 6.63 -35.12 -40.93
C GLN A 352 8.09 -35.35 -41.33
N ASP A 353 8.74 -34.43 -42.05
CA ASP A 353 10.17 -34.47 -42.37
C ASP A 353 11.06 -34.20 -41.14
N ILE A 354 10.65 -33.32 -40.22
CA ILE A 354 11.33 -33.14 -38.93
C ILE A 354 11.22 -34.40 -38.06
N ALA A 355 10.11 -35.15 -38.17
CA ALA A 355 9.95 -36.43 -37.50
C ALA A 355 10.71 -37.58 -38.20
N TYR A 356 10.99 -37.46 -39.51
CA TYR A 356 11.73 -38.44 -40.30
C TYR A 356 13.26 -38.23 -40.26
N GLN A 357 13.73 -36.99 -40.06
CA GLN A 357 15.16 -36.68 -39.89
C GLN A 357 15.72 -37.03 -38.51
N THR A 358 14.88 -37.37 -37.53
CA THR A 358 15.33 -37.88 -36.22
C THR A 358 15.58 -39.40 -36.18
N ASP A 359 15.33 -40.13 -37.28
CA ASP A 359 15.46 -41.60 -37.36
C ASP A 359 16.52 -42.12 -38.34
N SER A 360 17.46 -41.28 -38.81
CA SER A 360 18.61 -41.78 -39.58
C SER A 360 19.91 -41.00 -39.32
N ASP A 361 20.51 -41.25 -38.15
CA ASP A 361 21.96 -41.37 -38.02
C ASP A 361 22.28 -42.22 -36.78
N GLY A 362 22.70 -43.45 -37.02
CA GLY A 362 23.07 -44.42 -35.99
C GLY A 362 24.58 -44.52 -35.79
N ASP A 363 24.99 -44.70 -34.52
CA ASP A 363 26.00 -45.64 -33.97
C ASP A 363 26.24 -45.22 -32.50
N CYS A 364 26.41 -46.05 -31.47
CA CYS A 364 26.70 -47.47 -31.33
C CYS A 364 26.39 -47.96 -29.88
N ASP A 365 26.05 -49.25 -29.75
CA ASP A 365 26.12 -50.17 -28.59
C ASP A 365 25.15 -50.02 -27.38
N LYS A 366 24.10 -50.88 -27.30
CA LYS A 366 24.01 -52.22 -26.65
C LYS A 366 23.95 -52.14 -25.11
N THR A 367 22.98 -52.68 -24.35
CA THR A 367 22.08 -53.85 -24.51
C THR A 367 21.06 -53.90 -23.35
N VAL A 368 19.78 -54.20 -23.69
CA VAL A 368 18.83 -55.20 -23.10
C VAL A 368 18.46 -55.13 -21.59
N GLY A 369 17.21 -55.22 -21.10
CA GLY A 369 15.89 -55.59 -21.67
C GLY A 369 14.75 -55.16 -20.71
N LEU A 370 13.58 -54.75 -21.20
CA LEU A 370 12.37 -55.52 -21.56
C LEU A 370 11.56 -56.12 -20.39
N GLY A 371 10.27 -55.74 -20.30
CA GLY A 371 9.18 -56.47 -19.61
C GLY A 371 8.18 -55.57 -18.86
N LYS A 372 7.20 -54.89 -19.51
CA LYS A 372 5.82 -55.31 -19.87
C LYS A 372 4.85 -55.64 -18.70
N VAL A 373 3.63 -55.05 -18.78
CA VAL A 373 2.30 -55.60 -18.35
C VAL A 373 2.04 -55.50 -16.81
N SER A 374 0.89 -55.18 -16.19
CA SER A 374 -0.53 -54.95 -16.52
C SER A 374 -1.28 -54.44 -15.26
N THR A 375 -2.52 -53.97 -15.47
CA THR A 375 -3.73 -54.07 -14.60
C THR A 375 -3.63 -54.55 -13.14
N GLY A 376 -4.29 -53.81 -12.25
CA GLY A 376 -5.27 -54.37 -11.30
C GLY A 376 -4.83 -54.76 -9.87
N MET A 377 -5.71 -54.41 -8.93
CA MET A 377 -5.94 -54.99 -7.59
C MET A 377 -4.96 -54.72 -6.42
N VAL A 378 -5.49 -53.94 -5.45
CA VAL A 378 -5.75 -54.29 -4.03
C VAL A 378 -4.96 -55.46 -3.43
N TRP A 379 -4.25 -55.24 -2.31
CA TRP A 379 -4.55 -55.79 -0.97
C TRP A 379 -3.61 -55.20 0.11
N ASP A 380 -4.18 -55.08 1.32
CA ASP A 380 -3.57 -54.71 2.59
C ASP A 380 -2.30 -55.50 2.96
N LEU A 381 -1.47 -54.92 3.84
CA LEU A 381 -1.01 -55.57 5.09
C LEU A 381 -0.23 -54.55 5.97
N LYS A 382 -0.63 -54.46 7.24
CA LYS A 382 0.09 -53.77 8.33
C LYS A 382 1.17 -54.72 8.96
N PRO A 383 1.72 -54.49 10.18
CA PRO A 383 3.11 -54.12 10.40
C PRO A 383 3.90 -55.11 11.32
N ALA A 384 5.24 -55.01 11.37
CA ALA A 384 6.06 -55.49 12.49
C ALA A 384 7.46 -54.82 12.42
N VAL A 385 7.83 -53.93 13.35
CA VAL A 385 8.46 -54.18 14.67
C VAL A 385 9.95 -54.51 14.58
N SER A 386 10.78 -53.61 15.13
CA SER A 386 11.87 -53.81 16.10
C SER A 386 12.85 -52.62 15.99
N ARG A 387 13.57 -52.14 17.01
CA ARG A 387 13.57 -52.23 18.48
C ARG A 387 14.53 -51.08 18.89
N VAL A 388 14.08 -50.18 19.77
CA VAL A 388 14.59 -49.97 21.14
C VAL A 388 15.99 -49.37 21.26
N GLY A 389 16.02 -48.18 21.87
CA GLY A 389 17.18 -47.50 22.43
C GLY A 389 16.76 -46.29 23.28
N ARG A 390 16.06 -46.60 24.38
CA ARG A 390 15.85 -45.78 25.60
C ARG A 390 17.22 -45.23 26.11
N GLU A 391 17.37 -44.16 26.88
CA GLU A 391 16.63 -43.69 28.05
C GLU A 391 17.21 -42.31 28.45
N GLN A 392 16.34 -41.36 28.80
CA GLN A 392 16.24 -40.67 30.10
C GLN A 392 17.03 -39.36 30.30
N ALA A 393 16.26 -38.35 30.69
CA ALA A 393 16.66 -37.08 31.24
C ALA A 393 17.26 -37.20 32.64
N PRO A 394 17.94 -36.16 33.12
CA PRO A 394 17.86 -35.85 34.55
C PRO A 394 17.63 -34.35 34.85
N ASP A 395 16.88 -34.14 35.91
CA ASP A 395 16.84 -32.98 36.83
C ASP A 395 16.85 -33.62 38.25
N PRO A 396 17.18 -33.00 39.41
CA PRO A 396 17.69 -31.66 39.73
C PRO A 396 18.83 -31.61 40.81
N GLY A 397 19.45 -30.42 41.03
CA GLY A 397 19.82 -29.92 42.38
C GLY A 397 21.26 -30.05 42.97
N ALA A 398 21.88 -28.88 43.23
CA ALA A 398 22.55 -28.44 44.48
C ALA A 398 24.08 -28.08 44.49
N MET A 399 24.34 -26.87 45.07
CA MET A 399 25.58 -26.32 45.71
C MET A 399 26.71 -25.76 44.80
N THR A 400 27.35 -24.59 44.98
CA THR A 400 27.47 -23.61 46.10
C THR A 400 28.16 -22.28 45.65
N LYS A 401 27.76 -21.14 46.28
CA LYS A 401 28.53 -19.90 46.66
C LYS A 401 29.13 -19.02 45.53
N THR A 402 29.08 -17.67 45.49
CA THR A 402 29.18 -16.64 46.56
C THR A 402 28.85 -15.22 46.04
N LYS A 403 28.22 -14.37 46.89
CA LYS A 403 28.36 -12.89 47.07
C LYS A 403 27.98 -11.94 45.87
N THR A 404 27.21 -10.84 45.99
CA THR A 404 26.71 -10.04 47.13
C THR A 404 25.58 -9.07 46.67
N SER A 405 24.58 -8.91 47.53
CA SER A 405 23.72 -7.74 47.85
C SER A 405 22.78 -7.10 46.78
N ILE A 406 21.43 -7.09 46.84
CA ILE A 406 20.43 -6.60 47.86
C ILE A 406 20.47 -5.04 47.96
N GLN A 407 19.39 -4.24 47.86
CA GLN A 407 17.92 -4.40 47.88
C GLN A 407 17.20 -3.07 47.46
N LYS A 408 16.00 -3.12 46.83
CA LYS A 408 14.62 -2.70 47.30
C LYS A 408 14.45 -1.21 47.73
N LYS A 409 13.31 -0.49 47.70
CA LYS A 409 11.89 -0.66 47.28
C LYS A 409 11.14 0.70 47.53
N HIS A 410 9.97 0.85 46.89
CA HIS A 410 8.69 1.47 47.34
C HIS A 410 8.38 3.00 47.34
N LYS A 411 7.43 3.36 46.44
CA LYS A 411 6.08 4.02 46.56
C LYS A 411 5.82 5.33 47.38
N LYS A 412 5.38 6.38 46.62
CA LYS A 412 4.26 7.40 46.77
C LYS A 412 4.18 8.29 48.05
N PRO A 413 3.44 9.45 48.14
CA PRO A 413 2.42 10.09 47.24
C PRO A 413 2.42 11.68 47.07
N LYS A 414 1.72 12.15 46.01
CA LYS A 414 0.68 13.24 45.80
C LYS A 414 0.71 14.68 46.46
N VAL A 415 0.14 15.64 45.68
CA VAL A 415 -0.47 17.00 46.00
C VAL A 415 0.54 18.19 46.03
N GLU A 416 0.39 19.42 45.48
CA GLU A 416 -0.71 20.37 45.17
C GLU A 416 -0.29 21.45 44.11
N ARG A 417 -1.24 22.22 43.55
CA ARG A 417 -1.08 23.43 42.66
C ARG A 417 -1.24 24.72 43.47
N PRO A 418 -0.69 25.90 43.08
CA PRO A 418 -1.47 26.91 42.31
C PRO A 418 -0.62 27.80 41.35
N SER A 419 -1.15 28.16 40.15
CA SER A 419 -1.58 29.51 39.67
C SER A 419 -0.48 30.62 39.72
N GLN A 420 -0.20 31.46 38.72
CA GLN A 420 -1.06 32.34 37.92
C GLN A 420 -0.37 32.82 36.61
N ALA A 421 -1.20 33.36 35.73
CA ALA A 421 -0.97 33.83 34.36
C ALA A 421 -0.06 35.07 34.19
N LYS A 422 0.52 35.24 32.98
CA LYS A 422 0.16 36.31 32.02
C LYS A 422 1.04 36.34 30.75
N LYS A 423 0.33 36.38 29.61
CA LYS A 423 0.65 37.04 28.31
C LYS A 423 1.88 36.57 27.52
N ALA A 424 1.61 35.78 26.48
CA ALA A 424 2.44 35.69 25.29
C ALA A 424 1.84 36.51 24.16
N PRO A 425 2.62 37.36 23.47
CA PRO A 425 2.40 37.68 22.07
C PRO A 425 3.46 36.97 21.20
N THR A 426 2.96 36.41 20.09
CA THR A 426 3.61 36.21 18.79
C THR A 426 4.91 35.40 18.71
N ARG A 427 4.73 34.18 18.19
CA ARG A 427 5.73 33.21 17.79
C ARG A 427 6.24 33.54 16.39
N GLU A 428 7.49 33.99 16.29
CA GLU A 428 8.28 33.94 15.06
C GLU A 428 9.15 32.66 15.04
N LYS A 429 9.25 32.09 13.84
CA LYS A 429 9.83 30.81 13.40
C LYS A 429 10.90 30.14 14.29
N GLN A 430 10.62 28.90 14.67
CA GLN A 430 11.59 27.93 15.18
C GLN A 430 12.55 27.48 14.07
N GLY A 431 13.80 27.95 14.14
CA GLY A 431 14.96 27.38 13.46
C GLY A 431 15.48 26.12 14.17
N SER A 432 16.00 25.20 13.37
CA SER A 432 16.44 23.85 13.77
C SER A 432 17.60 23.83 14.77
N LYS A 433 17.64 22.78 15.62
CA LYS A 433 18.67 22.43 16.62
C LYS A 433 20.12 22.24 16.10
N SER A 434 20.48 22.70 14.91
CA SER A 434 21.84 22.61 14.36
C SER A 434 22.67 23.90 14.41
N GLU A 435 22.08 25.02 14.85
CA GLU A 435 22.78 26.32 15.00
C GLU A 435 23.35 26.57 16.40
N ILE A 436 23.01 25.77 17.41
CA ILE A 436 23.50 25.95 18.79
C ILE A 436 24.88 25.28 19.01
N VAL A 437 25.30 24.34 18.16
CA VAL A 437 26.56 23.60 18.37
C VAL A 437 27.79 24.31 17.78
N LYS A 438 27.63 25.29 16.88
CA LYS A 438 28.76 26.03 16.27
C LYS A 438 29.16 27.33 16.98
N ALA A 439 28.34 27.84 17.90
CA ALA A 439 28.60 29.11 18.59
C ALA A 439 29.49 28.98 19.84
N VAL A 440 29.81 27.77 20.30
CA VAL A 440 30.45 27.57 21.62
C VAL A 440 31.99 27.51 21.58
N ILE A 441 32.64 27.44 20.40
CA ILE A 441 34.09 27.19 20.36
C ILE A 441 34.96 28.46 20.43
N ASN A 442 34.43 29.66 20.14
CA ASN A 442 35.23 30.91 20.14
C ASN A 442 34.64 32.07 20.95
N ALA A 443 33.61 31.84 21.78
CA ALA A 443 33.10 32.90 22.65
C ALA A 443 33.99 33.04 23.90
N VAL A 444 34.42 34.27 24.21
CA VAL A 444 35.00 34.61 25.52
C VAL A 444 34.03 34.09 26.59
N PRO A 445 34.50 33.30 27.58
CA PRO A 445 33.59 32.69 28.54
C PRO A 445 32.77 33.76 29.27
N PRO A 446 31.45 33.59 29.47
CA PRO A 446 30.58 34.63 30.02
C PRO A 446 31.01 35.18 31.40
N TRP A 447 31.77 34.39 32.17
CA TRP A 447 32.31 34.80 33.47
C TRP A 447 33.57 35.66 33.38
N PHE A 448 34.21 35.82 32.22
CA PHE A 448 35.36 36.73 32.07
C PHE A 448 34.97 38.22 32.13
N THR A 449 33.69 38.51 31.92
CA THR A 449 33.08 39.85 32.04
C THR A 449 32.31 40.05 33.35
N ASP A 450 32.24 39.03 34.21
CA ASP A 450 31.64 39.12 35.56
C ASP A 450 32.54 39.99 36.45
N ASP A 451 32.01 41.07 37.01
CA ASP A 451 32.77 42.05 37.80
C ASP A 451 33.52 41.41 38.97
N ASP A 452 32.95 40.38 39.59
CA ASP A 452 33.59 39.68 40.70
C ASP A 452 34.75 38.81 40.22
N PHE A 453 34.64 38.23 39.03
CA PHE A 453 35.72 37.48 38.39
C PHE A 453 36.83 38.43 37.89
N VAL A 454 36.48 39.61 37.37
CA VAL A 454 37.47 40.63 36.96
C VAL A 454 38.24 41.13 38.19
N LYS A 455 37.57 41.37 39.32
CA LYS A 455 38.23 41.72 40.60
C LYS A 455 39.11 40.58 41.10
N PHE A 456 38.66 39.33 41.03
CA PHE A 456 39.45 38.14 41.36
C PHE A 456 40.69 38.00 40.47
N LYS A 457 40.53 38.12 39.15
CA LYS A 457 41.60 38.10 38.15
C LYS A 457 42.65 39.17 38.43
N LYS A 458 42.24 40.40 38.74
CA LYS A 458 43.14 41.49 39.14
C LYS A 458 43.91 41.14 40.43
N LYS A 459 43.27 40.53 41.43
CA LYS A 459 43.93 40.10 42.69
C LYS A 459 44.94 38.97 42.47
N VAL A 460 44.64 38.00 41.61
CA VAL A 460 45.55 36.91 41.23
C VAL A 460 46.74 37.44 40.44
N ILE A 461 46.51 38.27 39.41
CA ILE A 461 47.58 38.87 38.59
C ILE A 461 48.50 39.77 39.44
N LYS A 462 47.96 40.46 40.45
CA LYS A 462 48.77 41.24 41.41
C LYS A 462 49.71 40.36 42.23
N LEU A 463 49.34 39.10 42.51
CA LEU A 463 50.21 38.15 43.20
C LEU A 463 51.13 37.39 42.24
N ASP A 464 50.68 37.05 41.03
CA ASP A 464 51.45 36.35 40.00
C ASP A 464 51.16 36.96 38.61
N PRO A 465 52.04 37.84 38.12
CA PRO A 465 51.84 38.54 36.84
C PRO A 465 51.74 37.62 35.62
N LYS A 466 52.23 36.38 35.72
CA LYS A 466 52.25 35.39 34.63
C LYS A 466 51.16 34.32 34.79
N ALA A 467 50.16 34.51 35.66
CA ALA A 467 49.09 33.55 35.88
C ALA A 467 48.08 33.48 34.71
N GLU A 468 47.70 32.27 34.32
CA GLU A 468 46.71 32.00 33.25
C GLU A 468 45.38 31.50 33.84
N PHE A 469 44.25 31.80 33.20
CA PHE A 469 42.91 31.43 33.67
C PHE A 469 42.22 30.52 32.66
N SER A 470 41.55 29.48 33.15
CA SER A 470 40.91 28.49 32.28
C SER A 470 39.72 29.08 31.54
N SER A 471 39.62 28.80 30.24
CA SER A 471 38.44 29.11 29.43
C SER A 471 37.28 28.13 29.66
N ARG A 472 37.51 27.07 30.44
CA ARG A 472 36.52 26.00 30.70
C ARG A 472 35.91 26.04 32.09
N ASP A 473 36.61 26.60 33.09
CA ASP A 473 36.14 26.66 34.47
C ASP A 473 36.65 27.93 35.20
N PRO A 474 35.77 28.78 35.78
CA PRO A 474 36.17 29.96 36.54
C PRO A 474 36.99 29.66 37.81
N ARG A 475 37.04 28.41 38.28
CA ARG A 475 37.76 28.03 39.51
C ARG A 475 39.19 27.59 39.27
N LEU A 476 39.64 27.46 38.02
CA LEU A 476 40.96 26.95 37.67
C LEU A 476 41.91 28.09 37.27
N VAL A 477 43.01 28.23 38.03
CA VAL A 477 44.08 29.21 37.81
C VAL A 477 45.42 28.50 37.67
N ARG A 478 46.17 28.79 36.60
CA ARG A 478 47.53 28.29 36.39
C ARG A 478 48.54 29.26 37.00
N CYS A 479 49.41 28.75 37.87
CA CYS A 479 50.51 29.55 38.40
C CYS A 479 51.60 29.75 37.34
N GLY A 480 51.99 31.00 37.07
CA GLY A 480 53.03 31.36 36.11
C GLY A 480 54.45 31.01 36.57
N ARG A 481 54.64 30.74 37.87
CA ARG A 481 55.94 30.34 38.43
C ARG A 481 56.26 28.86 38.25
N CYS A 482 55.30 27.97 38.52
CA CYS A 482 55.51 26.51 38.45
C CYS A 482 54.69 25.83 37.34
N GLY A 483 53.84 26.57 36.63
CA GLY A 483 53.03 26.06 35.52
C GLY A 483 51.84 25.17 35.92
N LYS A 484 51.58 24.94 37.22
CA LYS A 484 50.54 24.03 37.72
C LYS A 484 49.16 24.70 37.84
N TRP A 485 48.11 23.98 37.42
CA TRP A 485 46.72 24.38 37.60
C TRP A 485 46.25 24.14 39.05
N THR A 486 45.63 25.14 39.65
CA THR A 486 45.11 25.13 41.03
C THR A 486 43.62 25.46 41.02
N GLU A 487 42.81 24.63 41.69
CA GLU A 487 41.36 24.82 41.81
C GLU A 487 40.99 25.53 43.12
N VAL A 488 40.29 26.66 43.02
CA VAL A 488 39.82 27.44 44.18
C VAL A 488 38.50 26.88 44.74
N ARG A 489 38.37 26.85 46.06
CA ARG A 489 37.31 26.12 46.79
C ARG A 489 35.91 26.72 46.61
N TYR A 490 35.82 28.04 46.49
CA TYR A 490 34.59 28.78 46.22
C TYR A 490 34.81 29.72 45.04
N LYS A 491 33.76 30.07 44.29
CA LYS A 491 33.83 31.01 43.16
C LYS A 491 34.49 32.31 43.66
N ASN A 492 35.59 32.72 43.01
CA ASN A 492 36.35 33.95 43.30
C ASN A 492 37.11 34.03 44.65
N SER A 493 37.35 32.90 45.35
CA SER A 493 38.21 32.86 46.57
C SER A 493 39.70 32.69 46.25
N MET A 494 40.57 33.37 47.00
CA MET A 494 42.02 33.41 46.81
C MET A 494 42.82 32.39 47.62
N ASP A 495 42.17 31.69 48.56
CA ASP A 495 42.85 31.05 49.70
C ASP A 495 43.74 29.90 49.25
N ARG A 496 43.21 28.99 48.43
CA ARG A 496 43.98 27.87 47.86
C ARG A 496 45.08 28.30 46.90
N PHE A 497 44.92 29.42 46.18
CA PHE A 497 45.96 29.92 45.29
C PHE A 497 47.13 30.53 46.09
N LYS A 498 46.83 31.20 47.20
CA LYS A 498 47.84 31.68 48.15
C LYS A 498 48.56 30.51 48.84
N GLU A 499 47.81 29.53 49.33
CA GLU A 499 48.36 28.29 49.92
C GLU A 499 49.28 27.57 48.92
N HIS A 500 48.86 27.43 47.66
CA HIS A 500 49.68 26.83 46.60
C HIS A 500 51.02 27.55 46.41
N ARG A 501 51.02 28.89 46.45
CA ARG A 501 52.25 29.71 46.30
C ARG A 501 53.19 29.62 47.51
N GLN A 502 52.66 29.24 48.67
CA GLN A 502 53.45 29.05 49.89
C GLN A 502 54.04 27.63 50.00
N LEU A 503 53.63 26.68 49.15
CA LEU A 503 54.21 25.35 49.15
C LEU A 503 55.67 25.38 48.64
N LYS A 504 56.59 24.72 49.37
CA LYS A 504 58.02 24.63 49.04
C LYS A 504 58.28 24.21 47.59
N ARG A 505 57.46 23.29 47.05
CA ARG A 505 57.51 22.83 45.65
C ARG A 505 57.28 23.92 44.61
N CYS A 506 56.50 24.95 44.91
CA CYS A 506 56.25 26.10 44.02
C CYS A 506 57.32 27.19 44.20
N GLN A 507 57.89 27.32 45.40
CA GLN A 507 58.97 28.27 45.68
C GLN A 507 60.35 27.81 45.17
N ALA A 508 60.56 26.50 45.05
CA ALA A 508 61.81 25.90 44.58
C ALA A 508 61.98 25.93 43.05
N THR A 509 60.94 26.24 42.27
CA THR A 509 61.01 26.28 40.80
C THR A 509 61.55 27.65 40.33
N LYS A 510 62.81 27.69 39.88
CA LYS A 510 63.44 28.86 39.25
C LYS A 510 63.71 28.57 37.77
N ILE A 511 62.83 29.02 36.87
CA ILE A 511 63.20 29.32 35.48
C ILE A 511 62.36 30.51 34.99
N ASP A 512 63.03 31.65 34.79
CA ASP A 512 62.62 32.71 33.87
C ASP A 512 63.05 32.28 32.45
N GLN A 513 62.11 32.20 31.51
CA GLN A 513 62.39 32.11 30.06
C GLN A 513 61.62 33.23 29.35
N PRO A 514 62.29 34.17 28.66
CA PRO A 514 61.66 35.21 27.87
C PRO A 514 61.29 34.76 26.44
N SER A 515 60.43 35.56 25.80
CA SER A 515 59.90 35.43 24.44
C SER A 515 60.99 35.33 23.35
N LEU A 516 60.85 34.37 22.44
CA LEU A 516 61.77 34.03 21.32
C LEU A 516 61.82 35.06 20.16
N SER A 517 61.53 36.34 20.39
CA SER A 517 61.54 37.38 19.33
C SER A 517 62.89 38.08 19.12
N VAL A 518 64.00 37.60 19.71
CA VAL A 518 65.30 38.31 19.73
C VAL A 518 66.45 37.58 19.00
N PHE A 519 66.23 36.39 18.44
CA PHE A 519 67.31 35.57 17.82
C PHE A 519 67.30 35.53 16.28
N PHE A 520 67.25 36.68 15.61
CA PHE A 520 67.57 36.75 14.18
C PHE A 520 68.71 37.74 13.92
N PRO A 521 69.95 37.27 13.67
CA PRO A 521 70.94 38.07 12.96
C PRO A 521 70.68 38.01 11.46
N LYS A 522 70.76 39.16 10.78
CA LYS A 522 70.80 39.27 9.32
C LYS A 522 72.21 38.98 8.81
N SER A 523 72.40 37.97 7.97
CA SER A 523 73.38 37.97 6.86
C SER A 523 73.15 36.79 5.91
N SER A 524 73.46 36.99 4.63
CA SER A 524 73.48 36.00 3.53
C SER A 524 74.94 35.63 3.21
N PRO A 525 75.26 34.78 2.21
CA PRO A 525 74.84 33.39 1.96
C PRO A 525 76.05 32.42 1.87
N ALA A 526 75.88 31.14 2.20
CA ALA A 526 76.80 30.07 1.76
C ALA A 526 76.00 28.79 1.42
N LYS A 527 76.24 28.21 0.23
CA LYS A 527 75.70 26.92 -0.26
C LYS A 527 76.77 25.82 -0.06
N PRO A 528 76.46 24.51 -0.21
CA PRO A 528 75.40 23.73 0.45
C PRO A 528 75.94 22.36 0.97
N LYS A 529 75.23 21.70 1.90
CA LYS A 529 75.29 20.23 2.05
C LYS A 529 73.86 19.70 1.97
N SER A 530 73.65 18.70 1.12
CA SER A 530 72.33 18.18 0.72
C SER A 530 71.61 17.44 1.85
N GLU A 531 70.58 18.06 2.41
CA GLU A 531 69.60 17.40 3.30
C GLU A 531 68.57 16.57 2.51
N PRO A 532 67.99 15.51 3.11
CA PRO A 532 66.96 14.68 2.47
C PRO A 532 65.74 15.53 2.10
N SER A 533 65.51 15.68 0.79
CA SER A 533 64.43 16.49 0.26
C SER A 533 63.13 15.66 0.24
N HIS A 534 62.19 15.97 1.12
CA HIS A 534 60.87 15.31 1.18
C HIS A 534 59.93 15.89 0.12
N PRO A 535 58.96 15.11 -0.41
CA PRO A 535 57.97 15.63 -1.33
C PRO A 535 57.12 16.72 -0.67
N CYS A 536 56.88 17.81 -1.40
CA CYS A 536 56.07 18.92 -0.94
C CYS A 536 54.64 18.44 -0.68
N PRO A 537 54.06 18.66 0.51
CA PRO A 537 52.69 18.24 0.82
C PRO A 537 51.61 19.18 0.24
N GLY A 538 52.01 20.34 -0.30
CA GLY A 538 51.07 21.36 -0.78
C GLY A 538 50.32 22.05 0.36
N LEU A 539 49.43 22.98 0.02
CA LEU A 539 48.56 23.64 0.98
C LEU A 539 47.36 22.74 1.29
N GLY A 540 47.22 22.28 2.52
CA GLY A 540 46.10 21.45 2.98
C GLY A 540 45.43 21.99 4.25
N TYR A 541 44.61 21.16 4.90
CA TYR A 541 43.89 21.53 6.13
C TYR A 541 44.81 22.07 7.24
N THR A 542 46.00 21.49 7.39
CA THR A 542 47.02 21.89 8.37
C THR A 542 47.57 23.29 8.12
N THR A 543 47.44 23.81 6.90
CA THR A 543 47.93 25.16 6.50
C THR A 543 46.83 26.22 6.58
N ASP A 544 45.61 25.91 6.10
CA ASP A 544 44.42 26.75 6.26
C ASP A 544 43.17 25.84 6.20
N PRO A 545 42.32 25.80 7.25
CA PRO A 545 41.10 25.00 7.27
C PRO A 545 40.13 25.27 6.10
N HIS A 546 40.16 26.48 5.52
CA HIS A 546 39.31 26.85 4.40
C HIS A 546 39.70 26.17 3.09
N ILE A 547 40.91 25.59 2.99
CA ILE A 547 41.35 24.88 1.78
C ILE A 547 40.49 23.64 1.54
N THR A 548 40.15 22.89 2.59
CA THR A 548 39.28 21.72 2.49
C THR A 548 37.88 22.12 1.99
N ILE A 549 37.34 23.23 2.50
CA ILE A 549 36.06 23.79 2.04
C ILE A 549 36.15 24.21 0.58
N TYR A 550 37.23 24.88 0.19
CA TYR A 550 37.47 25.32 -1.18
C TYR A 550 37.55 24.13 -2.16
N LEU A 551 38.34 23.09 -1.84
CA LEU A 551 38.47 21.87 -2.64
C LEU A 551 37.19 21.04 -2.72
N THR A 552 36.33 21.12 -1.71
CA THR A 552 35.00 20.46 -1.72
C THR A 552 34.02 21.21 -2.62
N ARG A 553 34.21 22.53 -2.77
CA ARG A 553 33.33 23.42 -3.54
C ARG A 553 33.71 23.51 -5.01
N THR A 554 35.01 23.54 -5.32
CA THR A 554 35.52 23.65 -6.69
C THR A 554 35.77 22.26 -7.26
N ALA A 555 35.35 22.01 -8.49
CA ALA A 555 35.77 20.83 -9.24
C ALA A 555 36.71 21.19 -10.41
N ALA A 556 37.14 22.46 -10.47
CA ALA A 556 38.13 22.89 -11.45
C ALA A 556 39.52 22.37 -11.05
N PRO A 557 40.31 21.83 -12.00
CA PRO A 557 41.63 21.24 -11.70
C PRO A 557 42.70 22.29 -11.36
N CYS A 558 42.48 23.57 -11.67
CA CYS A 558 43.43 24.65 -11.41
C CYS A 558 42.71 25.99 -11.22
N GLY A 559 43.45 27.03 -10.80
CA GLY A 559 42.89 28.37 -10.60
C GLY A 559 43.90 29.51 -10.70
N GLY A 560 43.38 30.74 -10.69
CA GLY A 560 44.15 31.97 -10.84
C GLY A 560 44.40 32.43 -12.28
N VAL A 561 43.69 31.80 -13.23
CA VAL A 561 43.74 32.02 -14.68
C VAL A 561 42.79 33.16 -15.09
N PRO A 562 43.08 33.91 -16.18
CA PRO A 562 42.11 34.82 -16.81
C PRO A 562 40.81 34.11 -17.24
N HIS A 563 39.74 34.89 -17.42
CA HIS A 563 38.46 34.35 -17.87
C HIS A 563 38.58 33.64 -19.23
N ARG A 564 37.83 32.55 -19.45
CA ARG A 564 37.93 31.72 -20.66
C ARG A 564 37.66 32.48 -21.96
N SER A 565 36.86 33.56 -21.92
CA SER A 565 36.68 34.45 -23.07
C SER A 565 37.98 35.17 -23.48
N THR A 566 38.77 35.61 -22.49
CA THR A 566 40.08 36.22 -22.72
C THR A 566 41.06 35.21 -23.30
N LEU A 567 41.09 33.98 -22.78
CA LEU A 567 41.91 32.89 -23.31
C LEU A 567 41.51 32.53 -24.75
N LYS A 568 40.21 32.47 -25.04
CA LYS A 568 39.69 32.22 -26.39
C LYS A 568 40.22 33.25 -27.38
N VAL A 569 40.18 34.53 -27.03
CA VAL A 569 40.73 35.61 -27.87
C VAL A 569 42.24 35.47 -28.05
N GLN A 570 42.98 35.12 -27.00
CA GLN A 570 44.44 34.89 -27.10
C GLN A 570 44.78 33.72 -28.02
N VAL A 571 44.10 32.58 -27.87
CA VAL A 571 44.31 31.37 -28.70
C VAL A 571 43.98 31.65 -30.17
N LEU A 572 42.89 32.37 -30.44
CA LEU A 572 42.51 32.77 -31.80
C LEU A 572 43.53 33.75 -32.41
N ARG A 573 44.01 34.73 -31.65
CA ARG A 573 45.07 35.65 -32.09
C ARG A 573 46.39 34.93 -32.37
N GLN A 574 46.74 33.92 -31.57
CA GLN A 574 47.93 33.09 -31.80
C GLN A 574 47.78 32.21 -33.04
N ALA A 575 46.60 31.63 -33.25
CA ALA A 575 46.30 30.83 -34.45
C ALA A 575 46.34 31.68 -35.73
N ALA A 576 45.88 32.94 -35.67
CA ALA A 576 45.93 33.87 -36.79
C ALA A 576 47.35 34.35 -37.16
N ARG A 577 48.33 34.21 -36.26
CA ARG A 577 49.73 34.62 -36.48
C ARG A 577 50.63 33.50 -37.02
N MET A 578 50.13 32.28 -37.19
CA MET A 578 50.93 31.20 -37.77
C MET A 578 50.97 31.34 -39.30
N PRO A 579 52.15 31.19 -39.94
CA PRO A 579 52.24 31.27 -41.39
C PRO A 579 51.41 30.15 -42.04
N PRO A 580 50.71 30.42 -43.16
CA PRO A 580 49.97 29.39 -43.86
C PRO A 580 50.93 28.29 -44.33
N HIS A 581 50.55 27.03 -44.13
CA HIS A 581 51.26 25.87 -44.69
C HIS A 581 51.33 26.03 -46.22
N PRO A 582 52.45 25.72 -46.89
CA PRO A 582 52.52 25.79 -48.35
C PRO A 582 51.46 24.84 -48.93
N GLY A 583 50.47 25.39 -49.65
CA GLY A 583 49.41 24.62 -50.31
C GLY A 583 47.98 24.82 -49.80
N LEU A 584 47.72 25.62 -48.76
CA LEU A 584 46.35 25.90 -48.28
C LEU A 584 45.97 27.39 -48.42
N SER A 585 44.79 27.66 -48.97
CA SER A 585 44.32 29.03 -49.27
C SER A 585 44.19 29.89 -48.01
N LYS A 586 44.23 31.23 -48.19
CA LYS A 586 44.16 32.28 -47.15
C LYS A 586 42.93 32.20 -46.20
N ARG A 587 41.99 31.26 -46.39
CA ARG A 587 40.79 31.05 -45.54
C ARG A 587 40.91 29.89 -44.52
N CYS A 588 42.02 29.16 -44.46
CA CYS A 588 42.14 27.94 -43.63
C CYS A 588 42.57 28.15 -42.15
N ASN A 589 42.56 29.37 -41.60
CA ASN A 589 42.93 29.63 -40.20
C ASN A 589 41.76 29.53 -39.19
N VAL A 590 40.71 28.78 -39.51
CA VAL A 590 39.59 28.53 -38.58
C VAL A 590 39.85 27.23 -37.82
N LEU A 591 40.29 27.35 -36.57
CA LEU A 591 40.36 26.20 -35.66
C LEU A 591 38.97 25.56 -35.53
N LYS A 592 38.86 24.26 -35.81
CA LYS A 592 37.65 23.49 -35.48
C LYS A 592 37.27 23.66 -33.99
N PRO A 593 35.98 23.67 -33.61
CA PRO A 593 35.54 23.92 -32.24
C PRO A 593 36.23 23.07 -31.18
N GLU A 594 36.45 21.78 -31.46
CA GLU A 594 37.13 20.85 -30.55
C GLU A 594 38.63 21.17 -30.38
N ALA A 595 39.30 21.53 -31.47
CA ALA A 595 40.72 21.92 -31.44
C ALA A 595 40.90 23.24 -30.69
N LEU A 596 39.96 24.18 -30.86
CA LEU A 596 39.91 25.42 -30.12
C LEU A 596 39.72 25.16 -28.62
N GLN A 597 38.78 24.28 -28.24
CA GLN A 597 38.52 23.91 -26.85
C GLN A 597 39.75 23.25 -26.20
N LYS A 598 40.41 22.31 -26.88
CA LYS A 598 41.65 21.69 -26.39
C LYS A 598 42.76 22.72 -26.16
N ARG A 599 42.95 23.68 -27.08
CA ARG A 599 43.94 24.75 -26.92
C ARG A 599 43.60 25.73 -25.79
N ILE A 600 42.31 26.02 -25.56
CA ILE A 600 41.87 26.84 -24.43
C ILE A 600 42.17 26.14 -23.10
N LEU A 601 41.89 24.84 -22.98
CA LEU A 601 42.19 24.06 -21.77
C LEU A 601 43.70 23.97 -21.51
N ALA A 602 44.51 23.83 -22.57
CA ALA A 602 45.97 23.84 -22.46
C ALA A 602 46.49 25.22 -21.99
N ALA A 603 45.96 26.32 -22.55
CA ALA A 603 46.28 27.68 -22.12
C ALA A 603 45.83 27.96 -20.67
N GLU A 604 44.68 27.41 -20.27
CA GLU A 604 44.17 27.49 -18.90
C GLU A 604 45.12 26.81 -17.91
N ARG A 605 45.62 25.62 -18.24
CA ARG A 605 46.60 24.92 -17.39
C ARG A 605 47.96 25.63 -17.36
N ALA A 606 48.42 26.18 -18.48
CA ALA A 606 49.71 26.87 -18.58
C ALA A 606 49.73 28.22 -17.82
N GLN A 607 48.60 28.93 -17.78
CA GLN A 607 48.47 30.22 -17.09
C GLN A 607 47.93 30.09 -15.65
N ALA A 608 47.78 28.85 -15.16
CA ALA A 608 47.34 28.60 -13.79
C ALA A 608 48.35 29.15 -12.78
N LYS A 609 47.85 29.74 -11.70
CA LYS A 609 48.68 30.15 -10.55
C LYS A 609 48.77 29.05 -9.51
N TRP A 610 47.73 28.24 -9.38
CA TRP A 610 47.69 27.08 -8.49
C TRP A 610 46.93 25.92 -9.14
N ILE A 611 47.24 24.71 -8.69
CA ILE A 611 46.69 23.44 -9.14
C ILE A 611 45.98 22.79 -7.95
N ASN A 612 44.76 22.31 -8.17
CA ASN A 612 43.96 21.64 -7.15
C ASN A 612 44.14 20.13 -7.30
N ASP A 613 44.73 19.49 -6.29
CA ASP A 613 44.79 18.03 -6.21
C ASP A 613 43.69 17.55 -5.25
N HIS A 614 42.59 17.08 -5.85
CA HIS A 614 41.45 16.58 -5.09
C HIS A 614 41.67 15.19 -4.49
N PHE A 615 42.66 14.43 -4.97
CA PHE A 615 42.99 13.11 -4.43
C PHE A 615 43.78 13.23 -3.13
N ILE A 616 44.79 14.09 -3.13
CA ILE A 616 45.61 14.37 -1.94
C ILE A 616 44.89 15.34 -0.99
N GLY A 617 43.92 16.12 -1.50
CA GLY A 617 43.20 17.12 -0.71
C GLY A 617 44.05 18.37 -0.46
N ALA A 618 44.92 18.71 -1.40
CA ALA A 618 45.88 19.81 -1.29
C ALA A 618 45.90 20.72 -2.53
N VAL A 619 46.30 21.98 -2.33
CA VAL A 619 46.50 22.97 -3.40
C VAL A 619 47.99 23.22 -3.58
N PHE A 620 48.49 23.06 -4.80
CA PHE A 620 49.88 23.27 -5.16
C PHE A 620 50.05 24.55 -5.96
N SER A 621 51.24 25.16 -5.89
CA SER A 621 51.60 26.23 -6.83
C SER A 621 51.82 25.62 -8.21
N ALA A 622 51.46 26.33 -9.26
CA ALA A 622 51.84 25.93 -10.62
C ALA A 622 53.38 25.91 -10.80
N LYS A 623 54.11 26.60 -9.93
CA LYS A 623 55.58 26.61 -9.83
C LYS A 623 56.07 25.88 -8.57
N CYS A 624 55.38 24.83 -8.15
CA CYS A 624 55.77 24.02 -6.99
C CYS A 624 57.22 23.54 -7.17
N LEU A 625 58.03 23.60 -6.11
CA LEU A 625 59.40 23.09 -6.14
C LEU A 625 59.46 21.56 -6.01
N HIS A 626 58.29 20.89 -5.89
CA HIS A 626 58.08 19.46 -5.69
C HIS A 626 58.67 18.86 -4.41
N HIS A 627 59.66 19.53 -3.84
CA HIS A 627 60.34 19.14 -2.62
C HIS A 627 60.23 20.27 -1.60
N ALA A 628 60.21 19.91 -0.32
CA ALA A 628 60.17 20.87 0.76
C ALA A 628 61.08 20.44 1.91
N ALA A 629 61.60 21.43 2.63
CA ALA A 629 62.44 21.20 3.79
C ALA A 629 61.60 20.66 4.96
N PRO A 630 62.16 19.78 5.81
CA PRO A 630 61.52 19.35 7.05
C PRO A 630 61.22 20.57 7.93
N SER A 631 60.04 20.59 8.56
CA SER A 631 59.71 21.63 9.54
C SER A 631 60.55 21.46 10.80
N LEU A 632 60.71 22.53 11.59
CA LEU A 632 61.35 22.52 12.91
C LEU A 632 60.72 21.50 13.88
N ASP A 633 59.45 21.16 13.67
CA ASP A 633 58.81 19.98 14.25
C ASP A 633 59.07 18.75 13.36
N SER A 634 59.92 17.82 13.81
CA SER A 634 60.39 16.63 13.08
C SER A 634 59.31 15.62 12.66
N ARG A 635 58.02 15.98 12.77
CA ARG A 635 56.85 15.16 12.37
C ARG A 635 56.01 15.79 11.26
N LEU A 636 56.27 17.04 10.85
CA LEU A 636 55.49 17.75 9.82
C LEU A 636 56.41 18.27 8.72
N ILE A 637 56.05 18.01 7.46
CA ILE A 637 56.74 18.59 6.29
C ILE A 637 56.01 19.91 5.97
N SER A 638 56.74 21.02 5.90
CA SER A 638 56.16 22.31 5.52
C SER A 638 56.00 22.38 4.00
N PRO A 639 54.98 23.04 3.43
CA PRO A 639 54.90 23.24 1.98
C PRO A 639 56.08 24.07 1.47
N CYS A 640 56.48 23.88 0.21
CA CYS A 640 57.55 24.69 -0.38
C CYS A 640 57.18 26.19 -0.44
N ALA A 641 58.19 27.07 -0.48
CA ALA A 641 57.98 28.52 -0.50
C ALA A 641 57.05 28.99 -1.63
N ALA A 642 57.13 28.35 -2.81
CA ALA A 642 56.25 28.63 -3.93
C ALA A 642 54.78 28.30 -3.63
N CYS A 643 54.49 27.21 -2.92
CA CYS A 643 53.14 26.86 -2.47
C CYS A 643 52.64 27.82 -1.39
N ILE A 644 53.47 28.16 -0.40
CA ILE A 644 53.10 29.11 0.66
C ILE A 644 52.75 30.49 0.08
N SER A 645 53.47 30.94 -0.95
CA SER A 645 53.23 32.25 -1.59
C SER A 645 51.82 32.43 -2.16
N ILE A 646 51.10 31.34 -2.47
CA ILE A 646 49.73 31.39 -3.00
C ILE A 646 48.77 32.01 -1.97
N LEU A 647 48.98 31.78 -0.67
CA LEU A 647 48.16 32.35 0.40
C LEU A 647 48.19 33.89 0.41
N GLY A 648 49.26 34.50 -0.12
CA GLY A 648 49.37 35.95 -0.30
C GLY A 648 48.50 36.51 -1.42
N LEU A 649 48.13 35.70 -2.42
CA LEU A 649 47.39 36.15 -3.59
C LEU A 649 45.95 36.55 -3.21
N LYS A 650 45.60 37.82 -3.47
CA LYS A 650 44.24 38.35 -3.24
C LYS A 650 43.17 37.49 -3.92
N VAL A 651 43.47 37.00 -5.12
CA VAL A 651 42.56 36.15 -5.92
C VAL A 651 42.30 34.80 -5.24
N PHE A 652 43.32 34.20 -4.62
CA PHE A 652 43.20 32.93 -3.91
C PHE A 652 42.47 33.09 -2.57
N ARG A 653 42.80 34.14 -1.80
CA ARG A 653 42.07 34.48 -0.57
C ARG A 653 40.57 34.72 -0.81
N ASN A 654 40.23 35.40 -1.90
CA ASN A 654 38.83 35.57 -2.30
C ASN A 654 38.16 34.24 -2.68
N ALA A 655 38.91 33.29 -3.26
CA ALA A 655 38.41 31.96 -3.57
C ALA A 655 38.17 31.14 -2.30
N LEU A 656 39.05 31.20 -1.30
CA LEU A 656 38.87 30.52 -0.01
C LEU A 656 37.65 31.04 0.76
N ARG A 657 37.38 32.35 0.70
CA ARG A 657 36.28 32.99 1.45
C ARG A 657 34.86 32.76 0.90
N ARG A 658 34.67 32.19 -0.29
CA ARG A 658 33.29 32.01 -0.81
C ARG A 658 32.55 30.89 -0.07
N PRO A 659 31.27 31.08 0.31
CA PRO A 659 30.50 30.07 1.01
C PRO A 659 30.18 28.84 0.15
N MET A 660 29.80 27.74 0.80
CA MET A 660 29.32 26.53 0.12
C MET A 660 27.98 26.81 -0.59
N PRO A 661 27.80 26.42 -1.86
CA PRO A 661 26.53 26.60 -2.55
C PRO A 661 25.42 25.73 -1.91
N PHE A 662 24.18 26.21 -1.95
CA PHE A 662 23.02 25.42 -1.52
C PHE A 662 22.85 24.17 -2.39
N ARG A 663 22.47 23.04 -1.79
CA ARG A 663 22.27 21.75 -2.51
C ARG A 663 21.35 21.85 -3.73
N LYS A 664 20.30 22.69 -3.65
CA LYS A 664 19.37 22.96 -4.77
C LYS A 664 20.05 23.52 -6.04
N ASN A 665 21.22 24.15 -5.88
CA ASN A 665 21.96 24.77 -6.99
C ASN A 665 22.99 23.83 -7.61
N ALA A 666 23.26 22.65 -7.02
CA ALA A 666 24.21 21.68 -7.54
C ALA A 666 23.84 21.16 -8.93
N LYS A 667 22.54 21.17 -9.27
CA LYS A 667 22.04 20.81 -10.61
C LYS A 667 22.57 21.70 -11.74
N PHE A 668 22.91 22.96 -11.42
CA PHE A 668 23.45 23.93 -12.38
C PHE A 668 24.97 23.81 -12.59
N THR A 669 25.65 22.88 -11.91
CA THR A 669 27.07 22.61 -12.15
C THR A 669 27.25 21.94 -13.52
N PRO A 670 28.02 22.53 -14.46
CA PRO A 670 28.23 21.98 -15.79
C PRO A 670 28.79 20.55 -15.75
N LYS A 671 28.36 19.69 -16.67
CA LYS A 671 28.74 18.26 -16.73
C LYS A 671 30.26 18.05 -16.73
N THR A 672 31.03 18.94 -17.36
CA THR A 672 32.51 18.92 -17.42
C THR A 672 33.20 19.02 -16.06
N TYR A 673 32.51 19.52 -15.03
CA TYR A 673 33.03 19.67 -13.67
C TYR A 673 32.41 18.64 -12.71
N ARG A 674 31.73 17.61 -13.22
CA ARG A 674 31.25 16.47 -12.42
C ARG A 674 32.30 15.35 -12.49
N ASN A 675 32.45 14.58 -11.42
CA ASN A 675 33.43 13.49 -11.38
C ASN A 675 32.95 12.34 -12.29
N GLU A 676 33.63 12.18 -13.43
CA GLU A 676 33.34 11.16 -14.44
C GLU A 676 33.58 9.73 -13.92
N LEU A 677 34.50 9.54 -12.96
CA LEU A 677 34.78 8.23 -12.35
C LEU A 677 33.68 7.79 -11.39
N LEU A 678 33.06 8.72 -10.64
CA LEU A 678 31.87 8.42 -9.84
C LEU A 678 30.70 8.06 -10.75
N GLY A 679 30.48 8.83 -11.83
CA GLY A 679 29.48 8.50 -12.85
C GLY A 679 29.71 7.11 -13.48
N LYS A 680 30.95 6.79 -13.85
CA LYS A 680 31.34 5.48 -14.41
C LYS A 680 31.32 4.34 -13.39
N ALA A 681 31.57 4.61 -12.11
CA ALA A 681 31.44 3.61 -11.04
C ALA A 681 29.97 3.26 -10.76
N PHE A 682 29.06 4.23 -10.91
CA PHE A 682 27.61 3.98 -10.88
C PHE A 682 27.11 3.24 -12.15
N GLN A 683 27.70 3.50 -13.33
CA GLN A 683 27.40 2.78 -14.58
C GLN A 683 27.79 1.29 -14.58
N ARG A 684 28.60 0.81 -13.62
CA ARG A 684 28.97 -0.62 -13.53
C ARG A 684 27.84 -1.50 -12.99
N HIS A 685 26.81 -0.91 -12.38
CA HIS A 685 25.61 -1.61 -11.95
C HIS A 685 24.44 -1.16 -12.82
N THR A 686 24.12 -1.93 -13.86
CA THR A 686 23.08 -1.65 -14.86
C THR A 686 21.75 -1.29 -14.18
N ASP A 687 21.36 -2.02 -13.15
CA ASP A 687 20.10 -1.83 -12.40
C ASP A 687 20.01 -0.48 -11.68
N VAL A 688 21.15 0.03 -11.17
CA VAL A 688 21.21 1.31 -10.46
C VAL A 688 21.23 2.47 -11.45
N GLN A 689 21.88 2.26 -12.61
CA GLN A 689 21.86 3.22 -13.71
C GLN A 689 20.43 3.40 -14.24
N GLU A 690 19.71 2.31 -14.53
CA GLU A 690 18.31 2.37 -14.95
C GLU A 690 17.43 3.09 -13.92
N LEU A 691 17.55 2.75 -12.63
CA LEU A 691 16.79 3.42 -11.57
C LEU A 691 17.09 4.92 -11.47
N MET A 692 18.34 5.35 -11.72
CA MET A 692 18.73 6.77 -11.66
C MET A 692 18.46 7.55 -12.95
N GLU A 693 18.37 6.87 -14.09
CA GLU A 693 18.03 7.43 -15.40
C GLU A 693 16.50 7.50 -15.62
N MET A 694 15.71 6.76 -14.82
CA MET A 694 14.26 6.97 -14.71
C MET A 694 13.95 8.42 -14.32
N ASP A 695 13.07 9.08 -15.07
CA ASP A 695 12.83 10.53 -15.07
C ASP A 695 12.93 11.23 -13.70
N GLU A 696 13.63 12.38 -13.71
CA GLU A 696 14.05 13.22 -12.58
C GLU A 696 12.93 13.60 -11.59
N GLY A 697 12.45 12.64 -10.80
CA GLY A 697 11.50 12.84 -9.71
C GLY A 697 10.03 12.53 -10.01
N GLN A 698 9.68 12.08 -11.23
CA GLN A 698 8.32 11.63 -11.57
C GLN A 698 8.15 10.11 -11.53
N SER A 699 9.22 9.32 -11.59
CA SER A 699 9.13 7.86 -11.48
C SER A 699 8.74 7.43 -10.05
N HIS A 700 7.62 6.70 -9.95
CA HIS A 700 7.14 6.11 -8.70
C HIS A 700 8.19 5.19 -8.05
N TRP A 701 9.01 4.50 -8.85
CA TRP A 701 10.07 3.62 -8.37
C TRP A 701 11.19 4.36 -7.64
N LEU A 702 11.62 5.50 -8.17
CA LEU A 702 12.61 6.36 -7.51
C LEU A 702 12.09 6.91 -6.18
N VAL A 703 10.83 7.33 -6.16
CA VAL A 703 10.16 7.81 -4.94
C VAL A 703 10.03 6.68 -3.93
N PHE A 704 9.63 5.50 -4.38
CA PHE A 704 9.49 4.31 -3.56
C PHE A 704 10.83 3.89 -2.94
N ALA A 705 11.90 3.79 -3.73
CA ALA A 705 13.24 3.46 -3.26
C ALA A 705 13.77 4.47 -2.24
N LYS A 706 13.61 5.78 -2.51
CA LYS A 706 13.99 6.86 -1.57
C LYS A 706 13.24 6.74 -0.25
N ARG A 707 11.92 6.52 -0.30
CA ARG A 707 11.06 6.39 0.89
C ARG A 707 11.37 5.11 1.67
N GLY A 708 11.57 3.99 0.98
CA GLY A 708 12.00 2.71 1.54
C GLY A 708 13.34 2.82 2.26
N ALA A 709 14.36 3.37 1.60
CA ALA A 709 15.69 3.60 2.18
C ALA A 709 15.65 4.55 3.40
N SER A 710 14.76 5.55 3.38
CA SER A 710 14.53 6.44 4.54
C SER A 710 13.73 5.79 5.68
N GLY A 711 13.28 4.54 5.51
CA GLY A 711 12.52 3.79 6.51
C GLY A 711 11.06 4.22 6.68
N ARG A 712 10.46 4.90 5.69
CA ARG A 712 9.08 5.42 5.79
C ARG A 712 8.02 4.33 5.89
N TYR A 713 8.30 3.13 5.36
CA TYR A 713 7.38 2.00 5.35
C TYR A 713 7.61 1.01 6.51
N LYS A 714 8.51 1.31 7.47
CA LYS A 714 8.84 0.39 8.58
C LYS A 714 7.65 -0.02 9.43
N ASN A 715 6.64 0.85 9.55
CA ASN A 715 5.43 0.58 10.33
C ASN A 715 4.31 -0.06 9.51
N GLN A 716 4.55 -0.40 8.24
CA GLN A 716 3.59 -1.04 7.35
C GLN A 716 4.05 -2.49 7.06
N ALA A 717 4.13 -3.31 8.11
CA ALA A 717 4.72 -4.65 8.02
C ALA A 717 3.96 -5.56 7.05
N ALA A 718 2.62 -5.55 7.07
CA ALA A 718 1.81 -6.21 6.03
C ALA A 718 2.17 -5.82 4.58
N PHE A 719 2.38 -4.53 4.31
CA PHE A 719 2.76 -4.06 2.97
C PHE A 719 4.17 -4.53 2.59
N LEU A 720 5.12 -4.46 3.53
CA LEU A 720 6.47 -4.97 3.32
C LEU A 720 6.47 -6.49 3.08
N GLY A 721 5.66 -7.24 3.84
CA GLY A 721 5.48 -8.68 3.68
C GLY A 721 4.85 -9.06 2.33
N MET A 722 3.89 -8.26 1.84
CA MET A 722 3.33 -8.40 0.51
C MET A 722 4.40 -8.19 -0.58
N MET A 723 5.16 -7.10 -0.49
CA MET A 723 6.25 -6.81 -1.44
C MET A 723 7.30 -7.93 -1.45
N GLU A 724 7.69 -8.42 -0.27
CA GLU A 724 8.62 -9.55 -0.15
C GLU A 724 8.06 -10.83 -0.79
N ALA A 725 6.76 -11.09 -0.66
CA ALA A 725 6.11 -12.23 -1.30
C ALA A 725 6.15 -12.13 -2.83
N ILE A 726 5.81 -10.97 -3.40
CA ILE A 726 5.84 -10.72 -4.85
C ILE A 726 7.27 -10.91 -5.40
N MET A 727 8.26 -10.27 -4.76
CA MET A 727 9.66 -10.39 -5.16
C MET A 727 10.17 -11.83 -5.10
N LYS A 728 9.78 -12.61 -4.08
CA LYS A 728 10.14 -14.03 -3.97
C LYS A 728 9.47 -14.89 -5.04
N ILE A 729 8.23 -14.59 -5.41
CA ILE A 729 7.51 -15.29 -6.48
C ILE A 729 8.21 -15.06 -7.81
N GLU A 730 8.57 -13.81 -8.11
CA GLU A 730 9.28 -13.43 -9.32
C GLU A 730 10.68 -14.06 -9.40
N ASP A 731 11.49 -13.96 -8.34
CA ASP A 731 12.83 -14.57 -8.28
C ASP A 731 12.77 -16.10 -8.44
N ARG A 732 11.75 -16.76 -7.88
CA ARG A 732 11.56 -18.21 -8.07
C ARG A 732 11.19 -18.55 -9.50
N ARG A 733 10.28 -17.79 -10.12
CA ARG A 733 9.89 -17.98 -11.52
C ARG A 733 11.07 -17.77 -12.45
N PHE A 734 11.85 -16.72 -12.23
CA PHE A 734 13.07 -16.43 -12.99
C PHE A 734 14.08 -17.60 -12.92
N ARG A 735 14.19 -18.25 -11.75
CA ARG A 735 15.03 -19.45 -11.57
C ARG A 735 14.40 -20.76 -12.02
N GLY A 736 13.22 -20.74 -12.65
CA GLY A 736 12.48 -21.94 -13.05
C GLY A 736 12.00 -22.82 -11.89
N LYS A 737 11.90 -22.27 -10.67
CA LYS A 737 11.48 -23.00 -9.47
C LYS A 737 9.99 -22.81 -9.20
N GLY A 738 9.30 -23.90 -8.84
CA GLY A 738 7.92 -23.83 -8.39
C GLY A 738 7.72 -23.05 -7.08
N LEU A 739 6.48 -22.65 -6.81
CA LEU A 739 6.10 -21.88 -5.60
C LEU A 739 5.92 -22.76 -4.35
N MET A 740 6.26 -24.05 -4.43
CA MET A 740 6.14 -24.99 -3.33
C MET A 740 7.06 -24.59 -2.15
N ASN A 741 6.58 -24.79 -0.93
CA ASN A 741 7.31 -24.48 0.31
C ASN A 741 7.84 -23.03 0.40
N MET A 742 7.09 -22.06 -0.15
CA MET A 742 7.38 -20.65 0.05
C MET A 742 6.93 -20.21 1.44
N LYS A 743 7.77 -19.44 2.14
CA LYS A 743 7.44 -18.84 3.43
C LYS A 743 6.93 -17.42 3.22
N TYR A 744 5.86 -17.09 3.92
CA TYR A 744 5.21 -15.78 3.90
C TYR A 744 5.47 -15.06 5.22
N ASP A 745 5.49 -13.73 5.16
CA ASP A 745 5.51 -12.89 6.35
C ASP A 745 4.23 -13.08 7.17
N ALA A 746 4.33 -12.99 8.50
CA ALA A 746 3.23 -13.31 9.40
C ALA A 746 2.06 -12.32 9.30
N GLU A 747 2.32 -11.02 9.15
CA GLU A 747 1.25 -10.02 9.04
C GLU A 747 0.53 -10.13 7.71
N PHE A 748 1.29 -10.29 6.61
CA PHE A 748 0.70 -10.49 5.30
C PHE A 748 -0.12 -11.80 5.21
N ASP A 749 0.39 -12.90 5.80
CA ASP A 749 -0.30 -14.19 5.85
C ASP A 749 -1.58 -14.11 6.70
N SER A 750 -1.59 -13.30 7.76
CA SER A 750 -2.78 -13.02 8.56
C SER A 750 -3.85 -12.26 7.76
N ILE A 751 -3.48 -11.22 7.01
CA ILE A 751 -4.41 -10.50 6.14
C ILE A 751 -4.96 -11.42 5.05
N CYS A 752 -4.09 -12.19 4.41
CA CYS A 752 -4.50 -13.20 3.43
C CYS A 752 -5.53 -14.17 4.02
N THR A 753 -5.28 -14.65 5.24
CA THR A 753 -6.19 -15.55 5.94
C THR A 753 -7.51 -14.88 6.27
N ASN A 754 -7.51 -13.63 6.72
CA ASN A 754 -8.73 -12.88 7.02
C ASN A 754 -9.57 -12.63 5.78
N ILE A 755 -8.95 -12.25 4.66
CA ILE A 755 -9.65 -12.05 3.39
C ILE A 755 -10.19 -13.39 2.88
N ALA A 756 -9.43 -14.48 3.00
CA ALA A 756 -9.90 -15.82 2.65
C ALA A 756 -11.09 -16.28 3.51
N LEU A 757 -11.17 -15.84 4.77
CA LEU A 757 -12.30 -16.11 5.67
C LEU A 757 -13.53 -15.28 5.30
N ILE A 758 -13.36 -14.00 4.98
CA ILE A 758 -14.46 -13.10 4.59
C ILE A 758 -15.01 -13.48 3.21
N SER A 759 -14.14 -13.68 2.24
CA SER A 759 -14.52 -14.05 0.88
C SER A 759 -13.39 -14.85 0.20
N PRO A 760 -13.53 -16.18 0.09
CA PRO A 760 -12.60 -17.01 -0.66
C PRO A 760 -12.48 -16.57 -2.13
N GLN A 761 -13.52 -15.97 -2.71
CA GLN A 761 -13.49 -15.45 -4.08
C GLN A 761 -12.64 -14.18 -4.18
N ALA A 762 -12.84 -13.20 -3.30
CA ALA A 762 -12.00 -12.01 -3.25
C ALA A 762 -10.53 -12.38 -2.98
N TYR A 763 -10.30 -13.37 -2.12
CA TYR A 763 -8.95 -13.87 -1.86
C TYR A 763 -8.30 -14.51 -3.10
N ARG A 764 -9.03 -15.24 -3.94
CA ARG A 764 -8.46 -15.81 -5.18
C ARG A 764 -7.96 -14.72 -6.12
N ILE A 765 -8.71 -13.61 -6.22
CA ILE A 765 -8.30 -12.45 -7.03
C ILE A 765 -7.03 -11.83 -6.43
N LEU A 766 -7.05 -11.55 -5.13
CA LEU A 766 -5.88 -11.01 -4.43
C LEU A 766 -4.66 -11.91 -4.54
N GLN A 767 -4.84 -13.23 -4.40
CA GLN A 767 -3.77 -14.21 -4.53
C GLN A 767 -3.18 -14.24 -5.94
N ALA A 768 -4.02 -14.09 -6.97
CA ALA A 768 -3.56 -14.07 -8.36
C ALA A 768 -2.66 -12.85 -8.63
N GLU A 769 -3.03 -11.69 -8.09
CA GLU A 769 -2.32 -10.42 -8.30
C GLU A 769 -1.08 -10.26 -7.41
N TYR A 770 -1.23 -10.49 -6.10
CA TYR A 770 -0.20 -10.16 -5.10
C TYR A 770 0.51 -11.40 -4.53
N GLY A 771 0.09 -12.60 -4.96
CA GLY A 771 0.56 -13.86 -4.38
C GLY A 771 -0.09 -14.17 -3.03
N GLY A 772 0.34 -15.28 -2.43
CA GLY A 772 -0.23 -15.76 -1.17
C GLY A 772 -0.39 -17.28 -1.15
N ARG A 773 -0.68 -17.80 0.04
CA ARG A 773 -0.93 -19.23 0.22
C ARG A 773 -2.17 -19.68 -0.54
N THR A 774 -2.15 -20.92 -1.01
CA THR A 774 -3.39 -21.52 -1.53
C THR A 774 -4.42 -21.66 -0.42
N LEU A 775 -5.70 -21.57 -0.76
CA LEU A 775 -6.81 -21.82 0.17
C LEU A 775 -6.65 -23.16 0.90
N ARG A 776 -6.19 -24.20 0.20
CA ARG A 776 -5.87 -25.51 0.80
C ARG A 776 -4.78 -25.40 1.86
N SER A 777 -3.72 -24.64 1.61
CA SER A 777 -2.65 -24.45 2.60
C SER A 777 -3.15 -23.68 3.83
N ILE A 778 -4.00 -22.65 3.63
CA ILE A 778 -4.63 -21.91 4.74
C ILE A 778 -5.46 -22.87 5.59
N GLN A 779 -6.31 -23.69 4.97
CA GLN A 779 -7.15 -24.68 5.67
C GLN A 779 -6.33 -25.70 6.47
N ILE A 780 -5.21 -26.21 5.92
CA ILE A 780 -4.34 -27.14 6.61
C ILE A 780 -3.65 -26.49 7.82
N ILE A 781 -3.26 -25.22 7.70
CA ILE A 781 -2.66 -24.47 8.82
C ILE A 781 -3.71 -24.24 9.90
N GLN A 782 -4.90 -23.77 9.54
CA GLN A 782 -6.01 -23.59 10.47
C GLN A 782 -6.40 -24.91 11.17
N GLN A 783 -6.36 -26.05 10.46
CA GLN A 783 -6.55 -27.37 11.08
C GLN A 783 -5.58 -27.65 12.23
N LYS A 784 -4.36 -27.10 12.20
CA LYS A 784 -3.35 -27.27 13.24
C LYS A 784 -3.54 -26.31 14.43
N HIS A 785 -4.21 -25.18 14.23
CA HIS A 785 -4.32 -24.11 15.24
C HIS A 785 -5.49 -24.28 16.24
N GLY A 786 -6.04 -25.49 16.38
CA GLY A 786 -7.15 -25.79 17.29
C GLY A 786 -8.51 -25.45 16.71
N ARG A 787 -9.50 -26.32 16.90
CA ARG A 787 -10.88 -26.18 16.39
C ARG A 787 -11.87 -26.11 17.53
N PHE A 788 -12.94 -25.33 17.32
CA PHE A 788 -14.16 -25.49 18.09
C PHE A 788 -14.68 -26.92 17.91
N GLN A 789 -15.01 -27.59 19.01
CA GLN A 789 -15.47 -28.98 19.00
C GLN A 789 -16.98 -29.04 19.17
N PRO A 790 -17.72 -29.69 18.27
CA PRO A 790 -19.15 -29.93 18.46
C PRO A 790 -19.40 -30.68 19.76
N GLY A 791 -20.38 -30.22 20.55
CA GLY A 791 -20.74 -30.77 21.85
C GLY A 791 -20.49 -29.81 23.02
N ILE A 792 -20.97 -30.22 24.20
CA ILE A 792 -20.70 -29.54 25.48
C ILE A 792 -19.38 -30.10 26.04
N ILE A 793 -18.27 -29.56 25.54
CA ILE A 793 -16.90 -30.07 25.82
C ILE A 793 -16.09 -29.02 26.57
N ALA A 794 -15.35 -29.49 27.57
CA ALA A 794 -14.39 -28.72 28.38
C ALA A 794 -13.50 -27.74 27.58
N GLN A 795 -12.93 -28.19 26.47
CA GLN A 795 -12.02 -27.41 25.62
C GLN A 795 -12.64 -26.14 25.05
N ASN A 796 -13.94 -26.15 24.72
CA ASN A 796 -14.61 -24.94 24.25
C ASN A 796 -14.77 -23.93 25.39
N VAL A 797 -15.05 -24.42 26.60
CA VAL A 797 -15.17 -23.56 27.78
C VAL A 797 -13.81 -23.00 28.20
N ASP A 798 -12.72 -23.77 28.02
CA ASP A 798 -11.35 -23.26 28.18
C ASP A 798 -11.07 -22.11 27.19
N ALA A 799 -11.60 -22.20 25.96
CA ALA A 799 -11.49 -21.12 24.98
C ALA A 799 -12.32 -19.87 25.36
N VAL A 800 -13.46 -20.04 26.03
CA VAL A 800 -14.24 -18.92 26.61
C VAL A 800 -13.47 -18.27 27.76
N LEU A 801 -12.86 -19.07 28.64
CA LEU A 801 -12.03 -18.57 29.74
C LEU A 801 -10.82 -17.79 29.21
N GLN A 802 -10.14 -18.33 28.20
CA GLN A 802 -9.01 -17.64 27.58
C GLN A 802 -9.46 -16.33 26.92
N TRP A 803 -10.58 -16.35 26.20
CA TRP A 803 -11.17 -15.14 25.60
C TRP A 803 -11.50 -14.06 26.65
N ALA A 804 -12.08 -14.43 27.79
CA ALA A 804 -12.34 -13.49 28.88
C ALA A 804 -11.03 -12.94 29.48
N LYS A 805 -10.01 -13.80 29.67
CA LYS A 805 -8.69 -13.39 30.17
C LYS A 805 -7.95 -12.46 29.22
N ASP A 806 -8.03 -12.70 27.90
CA ASP A 806 -7.41 -11.86 26.88
C ASP A 806 -8.00 -10.45 26.87
N LEU A 807 -9.29 -10.34 27.19
CA LEU A 807 -9.99 -9.07 27.40
C LEU A 807 -9.81 -8.48 28.81
N ASN A 808 -9.06 -9.17 29.68
CA ASN A 808 -8.90 -8.86 31.10
C ASN A 808 -10.24 -8.68 31.84
N TYR A 809 -11.23 -9.49 31.46
CA TYR A 809 -12.57 -9.50 32.04
C TYR A 809 -12.70 -10.63 33.07
N HIS A 810 -13.14 -10.27 34.28
CA HIS A 810 -13.31 -11.19 35.42
C HIS A 810 -14.74 -11.18 35.96
N GLY A 811 -15.66 -10.48 35.30
CA GLY A 811 -17.06 -10.36 35.71
C GLY A 811 -17.94 -11.52 35.23
N PRO A 812 -19.25 -11.46 35.52
CA PRO A 812 -20.20 -12.48 35.07
C PRO A 812 -20.48 -12.39 33.56
N LEU A 813 -20.98 -13.47 32.99
CA LEU A 813 -21.35 -13.60 31.58
C LEU A 813 -22.88 -13.60 31.41
N LEU A 814 -23.34 -13.33 30.19
CA LEU A 814 -24.70 -13.58 29.74
C LEU A 814 -24.69 -14.92 29.01
N LEU A 815 -25.57 -15.85 29.36
CA LEU A 815 -25.75 -17.09 28.60
C LEU A 815 -26.96 -16.93 27.69
N ALA A 816 -26.78 -17.08 26.39
CA ALA A 816 -27.85 -17.03 25.41
C ALA A 816 -27.90 -18.32 24.61
N VAL A 817 -29.10 -18.74 24.21
CA VAL A 817 -29.31 -19.97 23.46
C VAL A 817 -30.26 -19.74 22.32
N ASP A 818 -29.92 -20.31 21.17
CA ASP A 818 -30.74 -20.26 19.96
C ASP A 818 -30.67 -21.59 19.20
N ASP A 819 -31.77 -21.92 18.51
CA ASP A 819 -31.95 -23.15 17.75
C ASP A 819 -32.05 -22.83 16.25
N THR A 820 -31.00 -23.13 15.49
CA THR A 820 -30.97 -22.88 14.04
C THR A 820 -31.36 -24.12 13.26
N LYS A 821 -32.25 -23.99 12.27
CA LYS A 821 -32.63 -25.09 11.37
C LYS A 821 -31.47 -25.49 10.45
N ILE A 822 -31.21 -26.79 10.34
CA ILE A 822 -30.12 -27.34 9.52
C ILE A 822 -30.67 -28.32 8.46
N THR A 823 -29.88 -28.58 7.42
CA THR A 823 -30.19 -29.64 6.47
C THR A 823 -29.99 -31.00 7.13
N ILE A 824 -31.05 -31.82 7.16
CA ILE A 824 -31.02 -33.17 7.74
C ILE A 824 -30.05 -34.05 6.94
N GLY A 825 -29.10 -34.66 7.64
CA GLY A 825 -28.20 -35.64 7.06
C GLY A 825 -26.99 -35.94 7.92
N LEU A 826 -26.41 -37.13 7.71
CA LEU A 826 -25.15 -37.53 8.34
C LEU A 826 -23.99 -36.95 7.55
N ARG A 827 -23.07 -36.26 8.24
CA ARG A 827 -21.81 -35.82 7.65
C ARG A 827 -20.63 -36.26 8.49
N SER A 828 -19.68 -36.91 7.84
CA SER A 828 -18.40 -37.23 8.46
C SER A 828 -17.43 -36.06 8.33
N TYR A 829 -16.67 -35.83 9.38
CA TYR A 829 -15.56 -34.90 9.37
C TYR A 829 -14.40 -35.47 10.18
N ARG A 830 -13.19 -35.00 9.88
CA ARG A 830 -11.98 -35.42 10.57
C ARG A 830 -11.66 -34.47 11.71
N ASP A 831 -11.45 -35.05 12.88
CA ASP A 831 -11.01 -34.36 14.09
C ASP A 831 -9.72 -35.01 14.61
N GLY A 832 -8.59 -34.35 14.32
CA GLY A 832 -7.26 -34.90 14.57
C GLY A 832 -7.05 -36.27 13.87
N PRO A 833 -6.65 -37.33 14.62
CA PRO A 833 -6.48 -38.67 14.05
C PRO A 833 -7.79 -39.45 13.88
N GLN A 834 -8.90 -39.00 14.47
CA GLN A 834 -10.18 -39.73 14.47
C GLN A 834 -11.18 -39.12 13.49
N TRP A 835 -12.08 -39.97 12.97
CA TRP A 835 -13.24 -39.49 12.22
C TRP A 835 -14.45 -39.40 13.14
N LYS A 836 -15.30 -38.41 12.91
CA LYS A 836 -16.56 -38.21 13.62
C LYS A 836 -17.70 -38.07 12.63
N VAL A 837 -18.89 -38.52 12.99
CA VAL A 837 -20.13 -38.28 12.26
C VAL A 837 -21.03 -37.38 13.10
N GLY A 838 -21.43 -36.25 12.51
CA GLY A 838 -22.45 -35.36 13.06
C GLY A 838 -23.79 -35.54 12.34
N GLY A 839 -24.87 -35.04 12.95
CA GLY A 839 -26.22 -35.03 12.38
C GLY A 839 -27.23 -35.94 13.09
N MET A 840 -26.83 -36.65 14.15
CA MET A 840 -27.75 -37.38 15.03
C MET A 840 -28.15 -36.50 16.21
N HIS A 841 -29.39 -36.62 16.68
CA HIS A 841 -29.86 -35.88 17.85
C HIS A 841 -29.03 -36.20 19.10
N GLY A 842 -28.60 -35.17 19.80
CA GLY A 842 -27.87 -35.29 21.06
C GLY A 842 -26.47 -35.89 20.96
N ALA A 843 -25.96 -36.22 19.76
CA ALA A 843 -24.73 -36.99 19.63
C ALA A 843 -23.85 -36.59 18.44
N VAL A 844 -22.53 -36.63 18.69
CA VAL A 844 -21.48 -36.60 17.67
C VAL A 844 -20.65 -37.85 17.87
N VAL A 845 -20.76 -38.81 16.96
CA VAL A 845 -20.24 -40.17 17.17
C VAL A 845 -18.87 -40.32 16.52
N PRO A 846 -17.81 -40.61 17.29
CA PRO A 846 -16.52 -40.96 16.72
C PRO A 846 -16.57 -42.37 16.10
N PHE A 847 -15.83 -42.56 15.02
CA PHE A 847 -15.61 -43.88 14.44
C PHE A 847 -14.16 -44.02 13.95
N THR A 848 -13.66 -45.24 14.00
CA THR A 848 -12.28 -45.58 13.60
C THR A 848 -12.24 -46.63 12.51
N ARG A 849 -13.32 -47.41 12.34
CA ARG A 849 -13.38 -48.53 11.40
C ARG A 849 -14.62 -48.48 10.52
N TYR A 850 -14.50 -49.06 9.33
CA TYR A 850 -15.59 -49.13 8.34
C TYR A 850 -16.88 -49.80 8.86
N PRO A 851 -16.85 -50.87 9.70
CA PRO A 851 -18.08 -51.48 10.23
C PRO A 851 -18.90 -50.57 11.14
N GLU A 852 -18.25 -49.65 11.87
CA GLU A 852 -18.95 -48.64 12.70
C GLU A 852 -19.72 -47.65 11.81
N LEU A 853 -19.17 -47.33 10.64
CA LEU A 853 -19.84 -46.48 9.64
C LEU A 853 -21.03 -47.18 8.98
N ILE A 854 -20.97 -48.50 8.77
CA ILE A 854 -22.10 -49.27 8.23
C ILE A 854 -23.29 -49.25 9.20
N LYS A 855 -23.05 -49.40 10.51
CA LYS A 855 -24.11 -49.30 11.52
C LYS A 855 -24.79 -47.93 11.52
N LEU A 856 -24.04 -46.86 11.23
CA LEU A 856 -24.60 -45.51 11.09
C LEU A 856 -25.42 -45.31 9.79
N ARG A 857 -25.33 -46.23 8.82
CA ARG A 857 -26.21 -46.23 7.64
C ARG A 857 -27.61 -46.74 7.97
N GLU A 858 -27.75 -47.53 9.03
CA GLU A 858 -29.02 -48.07 9.51
C GLU A 858 -29.82 -47.05 10.34
N THR A 859 -29.23 -45.89 10.65
CA THR A 859 -29.87 -44.78 11.36
C THR A 859 -31.11 -44.30 10.61
N LYS A 860 -32.25 -44.26 11.30
CA LYS A 860 -33.50 -43.82 10.70
C LYS A 860 -33.52 -42.30 10.62
N ARG A 861 -34.35 -41.78 9.72
CA ARG A 861 -34.55 -40.32 9.59
C ARG A 861 -35.04 -39.68 10.90
N GLU A 862 -35.77 -40.45 11.71
CA GLU A 862 -36.28 -40.06 13.02
C GLU A 862 -35.17 -39.81 14.05
N ASP A 863 -33.99 -40.41 13.89
CA ASP A 863 -32.83 -40.24 14.79
C ASP A 863 -31.94 -39.05 14.37
N LEU A 864 -32.24 -38.42 13.23
CA LEU A 864 -31.45 -37.32 12.67
C LEU A 864 -31.93 -35.96 13.18
N ALA A 865 -30.97 -35.09 13.49
CA ALA A 865 -31.24 -33.71 13.86
C ALA A 865 -31.68 -32.87 12.66
N ASP A 866 -32.69 -32.04 12.86
CA ASP A 866 -33.20 -31.04 11.92
C ASP A 866 -32.93 -29.60 12.39
N LYS A 867 -32.39 -29.44 13.60
CA LYS A 867 -31.89 -28.17 14.17
C LYS A 867 -30.53 -28.36 14.84
N THR A 868 -29.82 -27.26 15.09
CA THR A 868 -28.65 -27.22 15.97
C THR A 868 -28.89 -26.17 17.04
N ARG A 869 -28.71 -26.56 18.30
CA ARG A 869 -28.75 -25.67 19.47
C ARG A 869 -27.38 -25.09 19.70
N LEU A 870 -27.30 -23.78 19.88
CA LEU A 870 -26.07 -23.02 20.08
C LEU A 870 -26.12 -22.32 21.43
N TRP A 871 -25.11 -22.55 22.28
CA TRP A 871 -24.92 -21.79 23.52
C TRP A 871 -23.87 -20.71 23.31
N LEU A 872 -24.23 -19.47 23.62
CA LEU A 872 -23.40 -18.28 23.47
C LEU A 872 -23.13 -17.64 24.84
N ALA A 873 -21.87 -17.30 25.10
CA ALA A 873 -21.45 -16.50 26.24
C ALA A 873 -21.20 -15.06 25.78
N GLY A 874 -22.00 -14.11 26.28
CA GLY A 874 -21.80 -12.67 26.10
C GLY A 874 -21.11 -12.04 27.31
N ILE A 875 -20.24 -11.06 27.07
CA ILE A 875 -19.83 -10.14 28.13
C ILE A 875 -20.85 -8.98 28.12
N PRO A 876 -21.45 -8.60 29.27
CA PRO A 876 -22.45 -7.54 29.35
C PRO A 876 -21.84 -6.13 29.20
N LEU A 877 -21.07 -5.91 28.13
CA LEU A 877 -20.47 -4.62 27.76
C LEU A 877 -20.69 -4.38 26.26
N PRO A 878 -21.07 -3.16 25.86
CA PRO A 878 -21.34 -2.86 24.46
C PRO A 878 -20.09 -3.02 23.59
N GLY A 879 -20.29 -3.52 22.36
CA GLY A 879 -19.22 -3.67 21.37
C GLY A 879 -18.34 -4.92 21.54
N ILE A 880 -18.64 -5.80 22.50
CA ILE A 880 -17.94 -7.09 22.65
C ILE A 880 -18.80 -8.21 22.02
N PRO A 881 -18.30 -8.92 20.99
CA PRO A 881 -19.08 -9.99 20.36
C PRO A 881 -19.18 -11.23 21.26
N PRO A 882 -20.31 -11.98 21.22
CA PRO A 882 -20.48 -13.19 22.01
C PRO A 882 -19.55 -14.31 21.53
N LYS A 883 -19.18 -15.21 22.45
CA LYS A 883 -18.33 -16.38 22.20
C LYS A 883 -19.15 -17.66 22.27
N ILE A 884 -18.96 -18.56 21.30
CA ILE A 884 -19.63 -19.87 21.31
C ILE A 884 -19.07 -20.75 22.44
N VAL A 885 -19.96 -21.27 23.28
CA VAL A 885 -19.65 -22.20 24.37
C VAL A 885 -19.80 -23.65 23.91
N ALA A 886 -20.91 -23.97 23.26
CA ALA A 886 -21.23 -25.33 22.83
C ALA A 886 -22.21 -25.33 21.66
N THR A 887 -22.24 -26.43 20.91
CA THR A 887 -23.26 -26.70 19.88
C THR A 887 -23.76 -28.13 20.02
N MET A 888 -25.06 -28.35 19.93
CA MET A 888 -25.64 -29.70 19.93
C MET A 888 -26.61 -29.87 18.76
N PRO A 889 -26.49 -30.94 17.96
CA PRO A 889 -27.52 -31.32 17.01
C PRO A 889 -28.79 -31.76 17.76
N ILE A 890 -29.95 -31.23 17.41
CA ILE A 890 -31.22 -31.52 18.08
C ILE A 890 -32.37 -31.73 17.09
N HIS A 891 -33.44 -32.39 17.56
CA HIS A 891 -34.72 -32.42 16.88
C HIS A 891 -35.52 -31.12 17.08
N SER A 892 -36.52 -30.89 16.24
CA SER A 892 -37.47 -29.77 16.35
C SER A 892 -38.40 -29.91 17.55
N LYS A 893 -38.57 -31.14 18.08
CA LYS A 893 -39.35 -31.44 19.28
C LYS A 893 -38.43 -32.06 20.31
N VAL A 894 -37.97 -31.25 21.26
CA VAL A 894 -37.16 -31.71 22.41
C VAL A 894 -37.98 -31.57 23.69
N ALA A 895 -37.91 -32.58 24.56
CA ALA A 895 -38.61 -32.53 25.84
C ALA A 895 -37.93 -31.53 26.80
N LYS A 896 -38.74 -30.86 27.64
CA LYS A 896 -38.27 -29.91 28.65
C LYS A 896 -37.16 -30.48 29.55
N ALA A 897 -37.31 -31.73 30.00
CA ALA A 897 -36.35 -32.41 30.86
C ALA A 897 -34.98 -32.61 30.19
N GLU A 898 -34.95 -32.86 28.88
CA GLU A 898 -33.70 -33.02 28.12
C GLU A 898 -32.99 -31.68 27.93
N LEU A 899 -33.74 -30.61 27.63
CA LEU A 899 -33.19 -29.25 27.58
C LEU A 899 -32.60 -28.83 28.93
N ARG A 900 -33.29 -29.15 30.04
CA ARG A 900 -32.79 -28.90 31.40
C ARG A 900 -31.47 -29.61 31.65
N ARG A 901 -31.37 -30.88 31.27
CA ARG A 901 -30.14 -31.67 31.43
C ARG A 901 -28.95 -31.02 30.71
N TRP A 902 -29.13 -30.54 29.49
CA TRP A 902 -28.05 -29.86 28.76
C TRP A 902 -27.72 -28.50 29.34
N HIS A 903 -28.71 -27.74 29.80
CA HIS A 903 -28.49 -26.49 30.52
C HIS A 903 -27.59 -26.70 31.74
N THR A 904 -27.97 -27.60 32.64
CA THR A 904 -27.19 -27.93 33.84
C THR A 904 -25.77 -28.39 33.49
N LEU A 905 -25.60 -29.19 32.44
CA LEU A 905 -24.27 -29.60 32.00
C LEU A 905 -23.42 -28.40 31.51
N VAL A 906 -23.99 -27.44 30.80
CA VAL A 906 -23.26 -26.22 30.39
C VAL A 906 -22.88 -25.39 31.60
N GLU A 907 -23.80 -25.22 32.55
CA GLU A 907 -23.56 -24.49 33.80
C GLU A 907 -22.43 -25.10 34.63
N GLU A 908 -22.48 -26.42 34.85
CA GLU A 908 -21.44 -27.16 35.58
C GLU A 908 -20.06 -26.94 34.93
N ARG A 909 -19.98 -27.02 33.59
CA ARG A 909 -18.72 -26.84 32.86
C ARG A 909 -18.17 -25.41 32.94
N LEU A 910 -19.05 -24.41 32.96
CA LEU A 910 -18.68 -23.01 33.18
C LEU A 910 -18.18 -22.82 34.62
N GLN A 911 -18.90 -23.36 35.61
CA GLN A 911 -18.56 -23.25 37.03
C GLN A 911 -17.24 -23.95 37.36
N GLU A 912 -16.95 -25.12 36.77
CA GLU A 912 -15.65 -25.82 36.88
C GLU A 912 -14.45 -24.91 36.53
N ARG A 913 -14.67 -23.88 35.70
CA ARG A 913 -13.65 -22.92 35.24
C ARG A 913 -13.74 -21.55 35.92
N GLY A 914 -14.58 -21.42 36.94
CA GLY A 914 -14.84 -20.16 37.63
C GLY A 914 -15.55 -19.12 36.77
N LEU A 915 -16.23 -19.55 35.69
CA LEU A 915 -17.07 -18.68 34.88
C LEU A 915 -18.50 -18.75 35.40
N HIS A 916 -19.04 -17.59 35.76
CA HIS A 916 -20.41 -17.47 36.24
C HIS A 916 -21.24 -16.69 35.22
N HIS A 917 -22.51 -17.05 35.06
CA HIS A 917 -23.45 -16.30 34.24
C HIS A 917 -24.56 -15.70 35.12
N ILE A 918 -25.14 -14.58 34.70
CA ILE A 918 -26.19 -13.85 35.43
C ILE A 918 -27.54 -13.84 34.71
N SER A 919 -27.58 -14.26 33.44
CA SER A 919 -28.82 -14.37 32.67
C SER A 919 -28.79 -15.61 31.79
N TYR A 920 -29.98 -16.16 31.54
CA TYR A 920 -30.22 -17.24 30.59
C TYR A 920 -31.29 -16.78 29.59
N ASN A 921 -30.86 -16.42 28.38
CA ASN A 921 -31.73 -15.88 27.34
C ASN A 921 -32.08 -16.99 26.34
N VAL A 922 -33.36 -17.23 26.09
CA VAL A 922 -33.88 -18.23 25.15
C VAL A 922 -34.95 -17.62 24.24
N ASP A 923 -35.24 -18.27 23.12
CA ASP A 923 -36.35 -17.88 22.25
C ASP A 923 -37.70 -18.28 22.89
N GLY A 924 -38.76 -17.55 22.58
CA GLY A 924 -40.04 -17.58 23.29
C GLY A 924 -40.92 -18.82 23.07
N VAL A 925 -40.35 -19.98 22.73
CA VAL A 925 -41.11 -21.21 22.51
C VAL A 925 -41.64 -21.74 23.85
N SER A 926 -42.90 -22.18 23.90
CA SER A 926 -43.60 -22.57 25.14
C SER A 926 -42.84 -23.55 26.05
N ILE A 927 -42.11 -24.50 25.47
CA ILE A 927 -41.29 -25.47 26.21
C ILE A 927 -40.07 -24.80 26.85
N GLU A 928 -39.42 -23.88 26.14
CA GLU A 928 -38.26 -23.13 26.64
C GLU A 928 -38.68 -22.10 27.69
N CYS A 929 -39.78 -21.39 27.46
CA CYS A 929 -40.42 -20.54 28.46
C CYS A 929 -40.75 -21.35 29.71
N GLY A 930 -41.31 -22.56 29.56
CA GLY A 930 -41.54 -23.44 30.70
C GLY A 930 -40.25 -23.75 31.46
N LEU A 931 -39.13 -23.97 30.76
CA LEU A 931 -37.83 -24.26 31.38
C LEU A 931 -37.28 -23.04 32.13
N THR A 932 -37.41 -21.83 31.57
CA THR A 932 -36.96 -20.61 32.24
C THR A 932 -37.74 -20.33 33.52
N HIS A 933 -39.05 -20.62 33.56
CA HIS A 933 -39.84 -20.51 34.79
C HIS A 933 -39.32 -21.46 35.87
N ASP A 934 -39.06 -22.74 35.55
CA ASP A 934 -38.50 -23.69 36.53
C ASP A 934 -37.15 -23.20 37.09
N ILE A 935 -36.28 -22.68 36.22
CA ILE A 935 -34.96 -22.14 36.62
C ILE A 935 -35.13 -20.89 37.49
N GLN A 936 -36.07 -20.01 37.14
CA GLN A 936 -36.36 -18.78 37.88
C GLN A 936 -36.93 -19.08 39.27
N ASP A 937 -37.87 -20.04 39.37
CA ASP A 937 -38.46 -20.47 40.63
C ASP A 937 -37.38 -21.04 41.56
N GLU A 938 -36.48 -21.90 41.05
CA GLU A 938 -35.36 -22.42 41.83
C GLU A 938 -34.37 -21.32 42.26
N ALA A 939 -34.05 -20.37 41.38
CA ALA A 939 -33.17 -19.25 41.70
C ALA A 939 -33.76 -18.36 42.82
N SER A 940 -35.09 -18.18 42.83
CA SER A 940 -35.81 -17.41 43.84
C SER A 940 -35.85 -18.09 45.22
N VAL A 941 -35.78 -19.42 45.27
CA VAL A 941 -35.74 -20.21 46.51
C VAL A 941 -34.35 -20.16 47.18
N VAL A 942 -33.27 -19.97 46.39
CA VAL A 942 -31.88 -20.02 46.89
C VAL A 942 -31.37 -18.66 47.43
N ARG A 943 -32.00 -17.53 47.10
CA ARG A 943 -31.69 -16.20 47.68
C ARG A 943 -32.97 -15.37 47.88
N PRO A 944 -33.28 -14.89 49.11
CA PRO A 944 -34.35 -13.91 49.27
C PRO A 944 -33.95 -12.59 48.56
N PRO A 945 -34.89 -11.88 47.94
CA PRO A 945 -34.59 -10.64 47.24
C PRO A 945 -34.20 -9.57 48.25
N THR A 946 -32.98 -9.04 48.17
CA THR A 946 -32.62 -7.79 48.82
C THR A 946 -33.07 -6.62 47.94
N GLU A 947 -33.66 -5.60 48.56
CA GLU A 947 -34.28 -4.41 47.93
C GLU A 947 -33.36 -3.60 46.99
N ALA A 948 -32.07 -3.93 46.87
CA ALA A 948 -31.14 -3.27 45.96
C ALA A 948 -31.17 -3.81 44.51
N ALA A 949 -31.83 -4.95 44.25
CA ALA A 949 -31.86 -5.57 42.92
C ALA A 949 -33.03 -5.13 42.04
N SER A 950 -34.05 -4.47 42.59
CA SER A 950 -35.22 -4.01 41.84
C SER A 950 -34.91 -2.79 40.97
N ASP A 951 -33.99 -1.91 41.38
CA ASP A 951 -33.73 -0.65 40.67
C ASP A 951 -32.81 -0.82 39.44
N LEU A 952 -31.96 -1.86 39.43
CA LEU A 952 -31.07 -2.15 38.29
C LEU A 952 -31.76 -2.90 37.14
N SER A 953 -32.90 -3.56 37.38
CA SER A 953 -33.58 -4.37 36.36
C SER A 953 -34.48 -3.55 35.42
N ALA A 954 -35.05 -2.44 35.92
CA ALA A 954 -35.96 -1.59 35.13
C ALA A 954 -35.22 -0.69 34.12
N GLU A 955 -34.08 -0.09 34.50
CA GLU A 955 -33.30 0.77 33.57
C GLU A 955 -32.56 -0.05 32.50
N TYR A 956 -32.13 -1.28 32.80
CA TYR A 956 -31.44 -2.13 31.82
C TYR A 956 -32.39 -2.83 30.83
N MET A 957 -33.64 -3.15 31.21
CA MET A 957 -34.62 -3.70 30.27
C MET A 957 -34.99 -2.71 29.15
N CYS A 958 -35.07 -1.41 29.46
CA CYS A 958 -35.35 -0.37 28.45
C CYS A 958 -34.22 -0.19 27.42
N ILE A 959 -32.97 -0.44 27.81
CA ILE A 959 -31.81 -0.36 26.89
C ILE A 959 -31.74 -1.58 25.97
N MET A 960 -32.15 -2.77 26.44
CA MET A 960 -32.06 -4.02 25.68
C MET A 960 -33.16 -4.19 24.62
N MET A 961 -34.34 -3.57 24.79
CA MET A 961 -35.38 -3.62 23.74
C MET A 961 -35.04 -2.77 22.50
N ALA A 962 -34.09 -1.84 22.59
CA ALA A 962 -33.68 -0.99 21.46
C ALA A 962 -32.71 -1.70 20.49
N ASP A 963 -31.99 -2.74 20.93
CA ASP A 963 -30.88 -3.34 20.18
C ASP A 963 -31.23 -4.69 19.51
N HIS A 964 -32.47 -5.16 19.66
CA HIS A 964 -32.97 -6.40 19.06
C HIS A 964 -33.03 -6.39 17.51
N ARG A 965 -32.77 -5.26 16.85
CA ARG A 965 -32.66 -5.18 15.38
C ARG A 965 -31.25 -5.50 14.85
N GLY A 966 -30.23 -5.56 15.72
CA GLY A 966 -28.83 -5.74 15.31
C GLY A 966 -28.34 -7.20 15.23
N ILE A 967 -29.07 -8.15 15.79
CA ILE A 967 -28.62 -9.56 15.89
C ILE A 967 -28.89 -10.35 14.59
N HIS A 968 -29.78 -9.89 13.72
CA HIS A 968 -30.06 -10.56 12.44
C HIS A 968 -29.01 -10.32 11.34
N SER A 969 -28.00 -9.48 11.55
CA SER A 969 -27.03 -9.12 10.48
C SER A 969 -25.65 -9.76 10.59
N TRP A 970 -25.42 -10.67 11.55
CA TRP A 970 -24.10 -11.30 11.77
C TRP A 970 -24.07 -12.81 11.53
N ALA A 971 -25.11 -13.34 10.90
CA ALA A 971 -25.18 -14.70 10.37
C ALA A 971 -25.64 -14.67 8.90
N TRP A 972 -24.91 -13.95 8.06
CA TRP A 972 -24.87 -14.11 6.60
C TRP A 972 -23.45 -13.84 6.09
#